data_AF-A0AAV2T449-F1
#
_entry.id   AF-A0AAV2T449-F1
#
_cell.length_a   1.000
_cell.length_b   1.000
_cell.length_c   1.000
_cell.angle_alpha   90.00
_cell.angle_beta   90.00
_cell.angle_gamma   90.00
#
_symmetry.space_group_name_H-M   'P 1'
#
loop_
_entity.id
_entity.type
_entity.pdbx_description
1 polymer ?
#
loop_
_entity_poly.entity_id
_entity_poly.type
_entity_poly.pdbx_seq_one_letter_code
_entity_poly.pdbx_strand_id
1 'polypeptide(L)'
;MQRTLLNFFTKSPKPLADRSNVQEKVSISHLDGPKKTEELLPGPKDEDTVKSDSDEYDFTTPTRSKRRRVVVESSDEEDVLQADVSLSLSEPKDGSSDRRSVNLSEFVHSSHKNSKLLANENPSKDVPKATSEEEICCNNSQIVSQSFVDDECSAWQHLSLPFIQPANLMDGCRRKMSHPDYDPRTLYVPQDFLSKQSPGMRQWWEIKSRYADAILFFKVGKFYELYHMDAAVGVEHLGLVYMRGSFAHCGFPELAFPRMAEGLVKKGFKVARVEQTESVEAMTERTRGKPSSEKVVRREVCQMLTPGTCTASTRSEISGSSGAVDSENSNADSLPDSDAAGGFLLVFTERGGPSDSERTFGVALLDASNGKIMIGQFIDDRHCSRLRTMVAHYPPSQVLTERGNVGLAAKPLFDTCLSGIPVENLVREKQFWTARETIMEIETMDYFSEKGGSTVPKAENCFSGKHHWPPTLLKMLSEDDPLGHTVKSEYDLAVSCLGAVIFYLRYCLIDKEVLSLGFIEEYVPPDLRTFSSFGKLSDRKEFYHTQSSMVLDSITLANLDLLRNSTTGTREGTLIERLDTCCTPFGRRLLQRWVTAPPCNPNVIRRRQEAVENLINLKDELPQVREGLKQLPDFERLLAKIHLLGSRGLDKNHPDNRAILFDEIQYSRKNIVDFVVTLDGYEKACRIIEKLCSVGLRSGHLKALVTLKEEGGQFPSLRSKITYFKNAFDAEKAKRDGRIIPEPGIDEEYDAALKEIKLISKELDDFLASNGARMGVRLAYWGTNRNRFQIEVPDSAVSRVPHAWQLASQRKGVKRYRSPETQELFAQLVSAEERKDAALRVIMQHIFASFTDSFQNWHSAMKCLAELDCLIALAQYSMNAATVTCLPIFVDLSESIQQPFLDIVEGQHPCLLNTFTGGDVIPNDVHLGSGESADDEIQSKMPLTLLVTGPNMGGKSTLMRQTALLTVLAHLGCRIPASSCRLTPVDRIFSRLGASDRLLAGESTFLVELSETSAILRHATCNSLVLMDELGRGTSTHDGVALAGAVLNYLANHYGNKSGSLGPRTLFSTHYHSLVDDVVNKSTSHIGLGHMACMVEEQSDAEPGLENITFLYKFIPGACPKSYGFNAARLAHLPDQVIQRGLTKAKEFERTSATFACLRNLLSGTVSLEDAKSWMTKLKSF
;
A
#
# COMPACT_ATOMS: atom_id res chain seq x y z
N MET A 1 15.45 1.00 14.51
CA MET A 1 16.21 2.22 14.14
C MET A 1 15.58 2.84 12.90
N GLN A 2 15.38 4.16 12.84
CA GLN A 2 14.95 4.83 11.61
C GLN A 2 16.04 4.74 10.52
N ARG A 3 15.66 4.75 9.23
CA ARG A 3 16.60 4.90 8.09
C ARG A 3 16.90 6.37 7.78
N THR A 4 17.25 7.14 8.82
CA THR A 4 17.67 8.54 8.68
C THR A 4 19.11 8.64 8.15
N LEU A 5 19.41 9.70 7.39
CA LEU A 5 20.77 10.07 6.97
C LEU A 5 21.74 10.20 8.17
N LEU A 6 21.21 10.55 9.36
CA LEU A 6 21.96 10.59 10.62
C LEU A 6 22.61 9.24 10.98
N ASN A 7 21.97 8.10 10.67
CA ASN A 7 22.53 6.76 10.88
C ASN A 7 23.58 6.36 9.82
N PHE A 8 23.77 7.17 8.78
CA PHE A 8 24.88 6.99 7.83
C PHE A 8 26.20 7.53 8.42
N PHE A 9 26.15 8.52 9.32
CA PHE A 9 27.33 9.04 10.03
C PHE A 9 27.81 8.14 11.18
N THR A 10 27.01 7.16 11.61
CA THR A 10 27.35 6.24 12.73
C THR A 10 27.93 4.90 12.27
N LYS A 11 27.88 4.59 10.97
CA LYS A 11 28.55 3.42 10.39
C LYS A 11 29.93 3.81 9.88
N SER A 12 30.98 3.26 10.49
CA SER A 12 32.29 3.18 9.83
C SER A 12 32.14 2.48 8.47
N PRO A 13 32.87 2.89 7.43
CA PRO A 13 32.87 2.15 6.18
C PRO A 13 33.34 0.72 6.45
N LYS A 14 32.63 -0.28 5.90
CA LYS A 14 33.20 -1.63 5.84
C LYS A 14 34.46 -1.55 4.99
N PRO A 15 35.61 -2.07 5.43
CA PRO A 15 36.76 -2.21 4.55
C PRO A 15 36.37 -3.06 3.35
N LEU A 16 36.90 -2.73 2.18
CA LEU A 16 36.85 -3.60 1.02
C LEU A 16 37.50 -4.93 1.42
N ALA A 17 36.79 -6.04 1.23
CA ALA A 17 37.17 -7.31 1.83
C ALA A 17 38.37 -7.94 1.10
N ASP A 18 39.56 -7.86 1.71
CA ASP A 18 40.74 -8.57 1.27
C ASP A 18 40.47 -10.08 1.22
N ARG A 19 40.54 -10.65 0.01
CA ARG A 19 40.35 -12.09 -0.23
C ARG A 19 41.66 -12.85 -0.02
N SER A 20 42.13 -12.93 1.22
CA SER A 20 43.20 -13.87 1.61
C SER A 20 42.62 -15.11 2.28
N ASN A 21 42.88 -16.29 1.72
CA ASN A 21 42.45 -17.58 2.28
C ASN A 21 43.25 -17.95 3.54
N VAL A 22 42.58 -18.13 4.68
CA VAL A 22 43.05 -18.99 5.78
C VAL A 22 41.88 -19.83 6.28
N GLN A 23 42.15 -21.09 6.60
CA GLN A 23 41.14 -22.05 7.10
C GLN A 23 40.96 -21.89 8.62
N GLU A 24 39.74 -21.68 9.10
CA GLU A 24 39.44 -21.91 10.52
C GLU A 24 39.25 -23.40 10.80
N LYS A 25 40.06 -23.95 11.72
CA LYS A 25 39.76 -25.20 12.40
C LYS A 25 39.27 -24.89 13.81
N VAL A 26 38.09 -25.42 14.13
CA VAL A 26 37.43 -25.27 15.43
C VAL A 26 38.29 -25.80 16.57
N SER A 27 38.39 -25.03 17.66
CA SER A 27 38.57 -25.60 19.01
C SER A 27 37.91 -24.70 20.05
N ILE A 28 37.31 -25.32 21.07
CA ILE A 28 36.54 -24.68 22.15
C ILE A 28 37.27 -24.94 23.46
N SER A 29 37.48 -23.94 24.32
CA SER A 29 37.38 -24.11 25.79
C SER A 29 37.55 -22.82 26.63
N HIS A 30 36.60 -22.67 27.57
CA HIS A 30 36.71 -22.18 28.96
C HIS A 30 37.34 -20.84 29.37
N LEU A 31 36.59 -20.18 30.27
CA LEU A 31 37.03 -19.23 31.30
C LEU A 31 38.13 -19.87 32.18
N ASP A 32 39.12 -19.16 32.71
CA ASP A 32 38.97 -18.09 33.73
C ASP A 32 40.19 -17.14 33.78
N GLY A 33 40.08 -16.03 34.52
CA GLY A 33 41.21 -15.11 34.80
C GLY A 33 41.80 -15.29 36.22
N PRO A 34 42.39 -14.24 36.85
CA PRO A 34 42.84 -12.95 36.30
C PRO A 34 44.25 -12.51 36.84
N LYS A 35 44.60 -11.21 36.67
CA LYS A 35 45.76 -10.45 37.23
C LYS A 35 47.02 -10.47 36.34
N LYS A 36 47.56 -9.29 35.98
CA LYS A 36 48.76 -8.59 36.55
C LYS A 36 50.10 -9.30 36.26
N THR A 37 51.18 -8.64 35.86
CA THR A 37 51.50 -7.19 35.83
C THR A 37 52.54 -6.84 34.74
N GLU A 38 52.94 -5.56 34.67
CA GLU A 38 54.32 -5.01 34.48
C GLU A 38 55.46 -6.04 34.26
N GLU A 39 56.50 -5.81 33.43
CA GLU A 39 56.93 -4.61 32.67
C GLU A 39 58.08 -4.96 31.67
N LEU A 40 58.58 -3.97 30.91
CA LEU A 40 59.94 -3.84 30.31
C LEU A 40 60.44 -5.00 29.39
N LEU A 41 60.75 -4.78 28.10
CA LEU A 41 61.96 -4.13 27.54
C LEU A 41 63.32 -4.68 28.05
N PRO A 42 64.37 -4.77 27.20
CA PRO A 42 64.48 -4.39 25.77
C PRO A 42 64.97 -5.56 24.86
N GLY A 43 65.29 -5.26 23.60
CA GLY A 43 66.24 -6.07 22.81
C GLY A 43 67.69 -5.89 23.31
N PRO A 44 68.75 -6.23 22.53
CA PRO A 44 68.84 -5.88 21.10
C PRO A 44 69.66 -6.87 20.21
N LYS A 45 69.87 -6.51 18.93
CA LYS A 45 71.12 -6.71 18.12
C LYS A 45 71.68 -8.13 17.92
N ASP A 46 72.54 -8.43 16.93
CA ASP A 46 73.09 -7.76 15.73
C ASP A 46 73.51 -8.88 14.76
N GLU A 47 73.78 -8.55 13.48
CA GLU A 47 74.78 -9.24 12.61
C GLU A 47 74.50 -10.76 12.26
N ASP A 48 75.07 -11.38 11.22
CA ASP A 48 75.94 -10.90 10.13
C ASP A 48 75.86 -11.78 8.85
N THR A 49 76.34 -11.26 7.71
CA THR A 49 77.01 -12.00 6.59
C THR A 49 76.24 -13.11 5.79
N VAL A 50 76.61 -13.54 4.55
CA VAL A 50 77.49 -13.06 3.45
C VAL A 50 77.17 -13.79 2.12
N LYS A 51 77.10 -13.04 1.00
CA LYS A 51 77.32 -13.48 -0.42
C LYS A 51 76.39 -14.62 -0.96
N SER A 52 76.38 -14.96 -2.25
CA SER A 52 77.26 -14.64 -3.40
C SER A 52 76.49 -14.47 -4.73
N ASP A 53 76.91 -13.46 -5.51
CA ASP A 53 77.40 -13.55 -6.91
C ASP A 53 76.54 -14.26 -8.00
N SER A 54 76.40 -13.75 -9.24
CA SER A 54 76.86 -12.48 -9.86
C SER A 54 76.24 -12.24 -11.27
N ASP A 55 76.54 -11.05 -11.85
CA ASP A 55 76.69 -10.75 -13.30
C ASP A 55 75.46 -10.58 -14.23
N GLU A 56 75.43 -9.65 -15.22
CA GLU A 56 76.10 -8.33 -15.40
C GLU A 56 75.48 -7.55 -16.61
N TYR A 57 75.49 -6.20 -16.58
CA TYR A 57 75.49 -5.22 -17.71
C TYR A 57 74.40 -5.24 -18.85
N ASP A 58 74.12 -4.16 -19.62
CA ASP A 58 74.55 -2.74 -19.59
C ASP A 58 73.46 -1.72 -20.06
N PHE A 59 73.80 -0.42 -20.03
CA PHE A 59 73.02 0.78 -20.37
C PHE A 59 72.68 1.02 -21.86
N THR A 60 71.68 1.87 -22.11
CA THR A 60 71.81 3.04 -23.03
C THR A 60 70.73 4.13 -22.80
N THR A 61 71.04 5.40 -23.15
CA THR A 61 70.20 6.62 -23.02
C THR A 61 70.57 7.62 -24.17
N PRO A 62 70.03 8.87 -24.31
CA PRO A 62 68.90 9.57 -23.66
C PRO A 62 67.72 9.88 -24.64
N THR A 63 67.19 11.08 -24.99
CA THR A 63 67.61 12.51 -24.99
C THR A 63 66.61 13.47 -24.27
N ARG A 64 65.95 14.45 -24.94
CA ARG A 64 65.11 15.51 -24.33
C ARG A 64 64.31 16.41 -25.32
N SER A 65 63.20 16.97 -24.84
CA SER A 65 62.53 18.23 -25.30
C SER A 65 61.60 18.15 -26.54
N LYS A 66 60.62 19.06 -26.78
CA LYS A 66 60.43 20.46 -26.30
C LYS A 66 58.93 20.89 -26.18
N ARG A 67 58.72 22.09 -25.63
CA ARG A 67 57.45 22.70 -25.14
C ARG A 67 56.38 23.11 -26.20
N ARG A 68 55.12 23.22 -25.69
CA ARG A 68 54.12 24.35 -25.82
C ARG A 68 52.95 24.30 -26.85
N ARG A 69 51.74 24.30 -26.26
CA ARG A 69 50.45 24.99 -26.61
C ARG A 69 50.34 25.77 -27.94
N VAL A 70 49.18 25.57 -28.59
CA VAL A 70 48.38 26.59 -29.30
C VAL A 70 46.92 26.48 -28.79
N VAL A 71 46.09 27.51 -28.98
CA VAL A 71 44.65 27.59 -28.61
C VAL A 71 43.81 27.70 -29.88
N VAL A 72 42.58 27.15 -29.86
CA VAL A 72 41.52 27.44 -30.84
C VAL A 72 40.21 27.65 -30.08
N GLU A 73 39.42 28.63 -30.52
CA GLU A 73 38.06 28.95 -30.05
C GLU A 73 37.05 28.75 -31.20
N SER A 74 35.75 28.87 -30.89
CA SER A 74 34.59 28.93 -31.81
C SER A 74 34.27 27.62 -32.57
N SER A 75 33.07 27.45 -33.16
CA SER A 75 31.92 28.38 -33.26
C SER A 75 30.57 27.64 -33.10
N ASP A 76 29.49 28.42 -32.91
CA ASP A 76 28.13 27.98 -33.21
C ASP A 76 27.95 27.77 -34.73
N GLU A 77 27.02 26.89 -35.12
CA GLU A 77 25.88 27.20 -36.02
C GLU A 77 24.94 25.98 -36.15
N GLU A 78 23.62 26.22 -36.14
CA GLU A 78 22.62 25.27 -36.65
C GLU A 78 22.42 25.53 -38.14
N ASP A 79 22.13 24.50 -38.94
CA ASP A 79 21.55 24.71 -40.27
C ASP A 79 20.50 23.65 -40.61
N VAL A 80 19.43 24.07 -41.29
CA VAL A 80 18.23 23.27 -41.57
C VAL A 80 17.89 23.39 -43.06
N LEU A 81 17.76 22.24 -43.73
CA LEU A 81 17.30 22.19 -45.12
C LEU A 81 16.03 21.34 -45.26
N GLN A 82 14.91 22.02 -45.57
CA GLN A 82 13.74 21.41 -46.20
C GLN A 82 13.94 21.33 -47.72
N ALA A 83 13.28 20.35 -48.35
CA ALA A 83 12.90 20.42 -49.76
C ALA A 83 11.60 19.62 -49.98
N ASP A 84 10.51 20.30 -50.33
CA ASP A 84 9.26 19.66 -50.76
C ASP A 84 9.33 19.24 -52.23
N VAL A 85 8.75 18.09 -52.57
CA VAL A 85 8.20 17.82 -53.91
C VAL A 85 6.89 17.05 -53.76
N SER A 86 5.84 17.51 -54.45
CA SER A 86 4.53 16.86 -54.51
C SER A 86 4.34 16.09 -55.81
N LEU A 87 3.49 15.03 -55.82
CA LEU A 87 2.42 14.78 -56.82
C LEU A 87 1.79 13.36 -56.73
N SER A 88 0.50 13.33 -56.38
CA SER A 88 -0.64 12.59 -57.00
C SER A 88 -0.54 11.16 -57.59
N LEU A 89 -1.67 10.42 -57.47
CA LEU A 89 -2.08 9.17 -58.17
C LEU A 89 -1.45 7.86 -57.62
N SER A 90 -2.13 6.70 -57.59
CA SER A 90 -3.57 6.34 -57.66
C SER A 90 -3.79 4.88 -57.21
N GLU A 91 -5.04 4.43 -56.99
CA GLU A 91 -5.35 2.98 -56.82
C GLU A 91 -4.99 2.16 -58.09
N PRO A 92 -4.81 0.82 -57.98
CA PRO A 92 -5.96 -0.07 -58.18
C PRO A 92 -6.11 -1.18 -57.10
N LYS A 93 -7.10 -2.08 -57.29
CA LYS A 93 -7.62 -3.05 -56.32
C LYS A 93 -7.33 -4.51 -56.72
N ASP A 94 -7.90 -5.43 -55.92
CA ASP A 94 -8.12 -6.86 -56.13
C ASP A 94 -6.89 -7.78 -55.95
N GLY A 95 -7.02 -8.99 -55.39
CA GLY A 95 -8.20 -9.65 -54.78
C GLY A 95 -7.92 -11.13 -54.43
N SER A 96 -8.86 -11.82 -53.77
CA SER A 96 -8.87 -13.28 -53.42
C SER A 96 -7.67 -13.83 -52.62
N SER A 97 -7.79 -14.25 -51.35
CA SER A 97 -8.52 -15.41 -50.77
C SER A 97 -7.89 -16.79 -51.01
N ASP A 98 -7.48 -17.49 -49.94
CA ASP A 98 -8.12 -18.76 -49.55
C ASP A 98 -7.86 -19.15 -48.06
N ARG A 99 -8.37 -20.30 -47.60
CA ARG A 99 -8.31 -20.84 -46.23
C ARG A 99 -7.62 -22.21 -46.17
N ARG A 100 -7.25 -22.62 -44.93
CA ARG A 100 -6.88 -23.99 -44.46
C ARG A 100 -5.49 -24.52 -44.90
N SER A 101 -4.89 -25.53 -44.25
CA SER A 101 -4.84 -25.93 -42.80
C SER A 101 -3.95 -27.18 -42.59
N VAL A 102 -3.36 -27.35 -41.40
CA VAL A 102 -2.86 -28.62 -40.78
C VAL A 102 -1.44 -29.14 -41.16
N ASN A 103 -0.63 -29.29 -40.12
CA ASN A 103 0.51 -30.20 -39.82
C ASN A 103 1.87 -30.24 -40.57
N LEU A 104 2.85 -30.65 -39.75
CA LEU A 104 4.21 -31.14 -39.96
C LEU A 104 4.34 -32.03 -41.22
N SER A 105 5.44 -31.99 -41.99
CA SER A 105 6.69 -32.65 -41.59
C SER A 105 7.87 -32.39 -42.54
N GLU A 106 9.09 -32.46 -41.99
CA GLU A 106 10.37 -32.93 -42.57
C GLU A 106 10.88 -32.53 -43.99
N PHE A 107 12.11 -31.98 -44.00
CA PHE A 107 13.22 -32.24 -44.96
C PHE A 107 13.04 -31.88 -46.47
N VAL A 108 14.08 -31.61 -47.30
CA VAL A 108 15.56 -31.61 -47.11
C VAL A 108 16.28 -30.64 -48.09
N HIS A 109 17.40 -30.04 -47.65
CA HIS A 109 18.50 -29.46 -48.48
C HIS A 109 18.16 -28.27 -49.43
N SER A 110 19.13 -27.52 -50.00
CA SER A 110 20.58 -27.73 -50.10
C SER A 110 21.42 -26.45 -49.89
N SER A 111 22.74 -26.63 -49.74
CA SER A 111 23.74 -25.55 -49.64
C SER A 111 24.92 -25.83 -50.59
N HIS A 112 25.62 -24.78 -51.04
CA HIS A 112 26.76 -24.90 -51.95
C HIS A 112 27.87 -23.87 -51.68
N LYS A 113 29.06 -24.36 -51.33
CA LYS A 113 30.38 -23.77 -51.63
C LYS A 113 31.45 -24.87 -51.51
N ASN A 114 32.23 -25.06 -52.58
CA ASN A 114 33.39 -25.96 -52.62
C ASN A 114 34.63 -25.24 -52.01
N SER A 115 35.79 -25.86 -51.72
CA SER A 115 36.38 -27.09 -52.28
C SER A 115 37.54 -27.71 -51.47
N LYS A 116 37.70 -29.05 -51.51
CA LYS A 116 38.98 -29.82 -51.68
C LYS A 116 40.05 -29.80 -50.54
N LEU A 117 40.82 -30.86 -50.20
CA LEU A 117 41.03 -32.27 -50.65
C LEU A 117 41.61 -33.15 -49.49
N LEU A 118 41.27 -34.47 -49.48
CA LEU A 118 42.06 -35.71 -49.15
C LEU A 118 43.10 -35.78 -47.98
N ALA A 119 43.33 -36.90 -47.26
CA ALA A 119 42.64 -38.22 -47.14
C ALA A 119 43.21 -39.10 -45.98
N ASN A 120 42.39 -40.03 -45.46
CA ASN A 120 42.64 -41.36 -44.81
C ASN A 120 43.63 -41.47 -43.60
N GLU A 121 43.44 -42.31 -42.56
CA GLU A 121 42.34 -43.24 -42.21
C GLU A 121 42.36 -43.67 -40.71
N ASN A 122 41.17 -43.82 -40.10
CA ASN A 122 40.76 -44.81 -39.06
C ASN A 122 41.49 -44.95 -37.68
N PRO A 123 40.83 -45.47 -36.61
CA PRO A 123 39.41 -45.30 -36.22
C PRO A 123 39.14 -45.15 -34.68
N SER A 124 37.87 -44.87 -34.33
CA SER A 124 37.26 -44.87 -32.95
C SER A 124 37.70 -43.75 -32.00
N LYS A 125 36.81 -43.05 -31.26
CA LYS A 125 35.39 -43.30 -30.92
C LYS A 125 34.47 -42.09 -31.17
N ASP A 126 33.16 -42.33 -31.05
CA ASP A 126 32.08 -41.53 -31.63
C ASP A 126 31.70 -40.23 -30.90
N VAL A 127 31.64 -39.16 -31.69
CA VAL A 127 30.96 -37.86 -31.47
C VAL A 127 30.58 -37.41 -32.90
N PRO A 128 29.30 -37.11 -33.25
CA PRO A 128 28.65 -35.91 -32.72
C PRO A 128 27.11 -35.88 -32.54
N LYS A 129 26.69 -35.08 -31.56
CA LYS A 129 25.48 -34.21 -31.51
C LYS A 129 24.18 -34.70 -32.16
N ALA A 130 23.18 -34.93 -31.30
CA ALA A 130 21.91 -34.21 -31.40
C ALA A 130 21.47 -33.71 -30.02
N THR A 131 20.76 -32.59 -30.04
CA THR A 131 20.02 -31.89 -28.97
C THR A 131 19.58 -32.69 -27.73
N SER A 132 19.93 -32.16 -26.55
CA SER A 132 19.09 -32.24 -25.35
C SER A 132 18.57 -30.84 -25.02
N GLU A 133 17.27 -30.71 -24.72
CA GLU A 133 16.70 -29.54 -24.05
C GLU A 133 16.94 -29.71 -22.56
N GLU A 134 17.57 -28.75 -21.88
CA GLU A 134 17.66 -28.74 -20.42
C GLU A 134 18.00 -27.33 -19.89
N GLU A 135 17.74 -27.10 -18.60
CA GLU A 135 17.74 -25.77 -17.98
C GLU A 135 19.15 -25.14 -17.89
N ILE A 136 19.30 -23.88 -18.36
CA ILE A 136 20.51 -23.09 -18.07
C ILE A 136 20.11 -21.72 -17.50
N CYS A 137 20.50 -21.51 -16.24
CA CYS A 137 20.43 -20.25 -15.52
C CYS A 137 21.10 -19.10 -16.30
N CYS A 138 20.40 -17.99 -16.48
CA CYS A 138 20.93 -16.75 -17.09
C CYS A 138 21.90 -15.99 -16.17
N ASN A 139 23.04 -16.62 -15.86
CA ASN A 139 24.21 -15.95 -15.33
C ASN A 139 24.84 -15.05 -16.40
N ASN A 140 24.33 -13.82 -16.52
CA ASN A 140 24.97 -12.74 -17.28
C ASN A 140 25.40 -11.60 -16.33
N SER A 141 26.12 -11.99 -15.28
CA SER A 141 26.69 -11.15 -14.22
C SER A 141 28.20 -10.88 -14.42
N GLN A 142 28.71 -11.06 -15.65
CA GLN A 142 30.11 -10.82 -16.01
C GLN A 142 30.26 -10.11 -17.36
N ILE A 143 30.02 -8.80 -17.39
CA ILE A 143 30.64 -7.79 -18.26
C ILE A 143 30.31 -6.42 -17.65
N VAL A 144 31.27 -5.48 -17.65
CA VAL A 144 31.30 -4.25 -16.83
C VAL A 144 31.43 -4.58 -15.33
N SER A 145 32.45 -4.13 -14.59
CA SER A 145 33.19 -2.86 -14.70
C SER A 145 34.67 -2.99 -14.35
N GLN A 146 35.55 -2.54 -15.24
CA GLN A 146 36.85 -1.98 -14.85
C GLN A 146 36.73 -0.46 -14.86
N SER A 147 36.24 0.11 -13.75
CA SER A 147 36.23 1.55 -13.53
C SER A 147 37.55 1.98 -12.92
N PHE A 148 38.34 2.77 -13.67
CA PHE A 148 39.51 3.46 -13.14
C PHE A 148 39.08 4.43 -12.04
N VAL A 149 39.37 4.06 -10.79
CA VAL A 149 39.44 4.94 -9.62
C VAL A 149 40.93 5.19 -9.38
N ASP A 150 41.34 6.44 -9.20
CA ASP A 150 42.71 6.75 -8.82
C ASP A 150 42.92 6.37 -7.34
N ASP A 151 43.98 5.59 -7.04
CA ASP A 151 44.24 4.93 -5.74
C ASP A 151 44.43 5.88 -4.53
N GLU A 152 44.41 7.21 -4.74
CA GLU A 152 44.75 8.20 -3.70
C GLU A 152 43.54 8.66 -2.84
N CYS A 153 42.29 8.35 -3.20
CA CYS A 153 41.11 8.90 -2.51
C CYS A 153 40.61 8.01 -1.35
N SER A 154 41.37 7.96 -0.24
CA SER A 154 41.06 7.08 0.90
C SER A 154 39.79 7.42 1.71
N ALA A 155 39.25 8.64 1.57
CA ALA A 155 37.97 9.03 2.18
C ALA A 155 37.32 10.23 1.47
N TRP A 156 35.99 10.23 1.37
CA TRP A 156 35.25 11.34 0.77
C TRP A 156 35.33 12.63 1.60
N GLN A 157 35.54 13.77 0.94
CA GLN A 157 35.68 15.09 1.55
C GLN A 157 34.61 15.42 2.63
N HIS A 158 33.36 15.02 2.43
CA HIS A 158 32.27 15.33 3.37
C HIS A 158 32.40 14.62 4.74
N LEU A 159 33.14 13.51 4.83
CA LEU A 159 33.40 12.78 6.07
C LEU A 159 34.43 13.52 6.96
N SER A 160 35.26 14.39 6.37
CA SER A 160 36.23 15.22 7.09
C SER A 160 35.63 16.47 7.74
N LEU A 161 34.37 16.82 7.45
CA LEU A 161 33.74 18.06 7.89
C LEU A 161 33.41 18.03 9.40
N PRO A 162 34.06 18.84 10.26
CA PRO A 162 33.98 18.67 11.71
C PRO A 162 32.58 18.86 12.31
N PHE A 163 31.72 19.65 11.67
CA PHE A 163 30.36 19.94 12.12
C PHE A 163 29.33 18.84 11.76
N ILE A 164 29.72 17.86 10.96
CA ILE A 164 28.87 16.73 10.52
C ILE A 164 29.20 15.45 11.31
N GLN A 165 30.39 15.38 11.92
CA GLN A 165 30.80 14.25 12.76
C GLN A 165 29.82 14.06 13.95
N PRO A 166 29.42 12.81 14.29
CA PRO A 166 28.37 12.56 15.28
C PRO A 166 28.53 13.25 16.63
N ALA A 167 29.77 13.43 17.13
CA ALA A 167 30.05 14.10 18.40
C ALA A 167 29.74 15.61 18.41
N ASN A 168 29.73 16.24 17.23
CA ASN A 168 29.57 17.69 17.04
C ASN A 168 28.23 18.07 16.39
N LEU A 169 27.39 17.09 16.07
CA LEU A 169 26.19 17.29 15.26
C LEU A 169 25.14 18.11 16.02
N MET A 170 24.71 19.20 15.40
CA MET A 170 23.73 20.16 15.94
C MET A 170 22.65 20.49 14.92
N ASP A 171 21.45 20.80 15.41
CA ASP A 171 20.33 21.23 14.56
C ASP A 171 20.47 22.69 14.10
N GLY A 172 19.54 23.17 13.26
CA GLY A 172 19.58 24.54 12.73
C GLY A 172 19.57 25.65 13.81
N CYS A 173 19.09 25.34 15.01
CA CYS A 173 19.10 26.22 16.18
C CYS A 173 20.35 26.04 17.08
N ARG A 174 21.36 25.29 16.61
CA ARG A 174 22.60 24.94 17.33
C ARG A 174 22.40 24.08 18.58
N ARG A 175 21.29 23.34 18.67
CA ARG A 175 21.03 22.40 19.78
C ARG A 175 21.68 21.05 19.45
N LYS A 176 22.33 20.42 20.44
CA LYS A 176 22.88 19.05 20.30
C LYS A 176 21.79 17.99 20.36
N MET A 177 22.07 16.79 19.85
CA MET A 177 21.14 15.64 19.87
C MET A 177 20.56 15.30 21.26
N SER A 178 21.25 15.63 22.34
CA SER A 178 20.81 15.42 23.73
C SER A 178 19.80 16.47 24.25
N HIS A 179 19.45 17.48 23.45
CA HIS A 179 18.55 18.56 23.85
C HIS A 179 17.06 18.16 23.67
N PRO A 180 16.17 18.45 24.64
CA PRO A 180 14.75 18.09 24.56
C PRO A 180 14.07 18.53 23.25
N ASP A 181 14.34 19.75 22.77
CA ASP A 181 13.79 20.29 21.52
C ASP A 181 14.62 20.03 20.23
N TYR A 182 15.67 19.20 20.26
CA TYR A 182 16.54 18.96 19.08
C TYR A 182 15.73 18.49 17.86
N ASP A 183 15.80 19.21 16.73
CA ASP A 183 15.05 18.88 15.51
C ASP A 183 15.93 18.15 14.48
N PRO A 184 15.80 16.82 14.32
CA PRO A 184 16.66 16.00 13.45
C PRO A 184 16.50 16.28 11.96
N ARG A 185 15.49 17.09 11.57
CA ARG A 185 15.24 17.48 10.18
C ARG A 185 16.07 18.69 9.76
N THR A 186 16.79 19.31 10.69
CA THR A 186 17.65 20.47 10.42
C THR A 186 19.09 20.21 10.86
N LEU A 187 20.04 20.87 10.20
CA LEU A 187 21.48 20.73 10.43
C LEU A 187 22.14 22.11 10.51
N TYR A 188 22.94 22.35 11.54
CA TYR A 188 23.79 23.54 11.60
C TYR A 188 24.92 23.44 10.56
N VAL A 189 24.94 24.38 9.62
CA VAL A 189 26.05 24.57 8.68
C VAL A 189 26.74 25.91 9.00
N PRO A 190 28.06 25.96 9.27
CA PRO A 190 28.75 27.21 9.57
C PRO A 190 28.72 28.22 8.42
N GLN A 191 28.48 29.50 8.72
CA GLN A 191 28.48 30.56 7.70
C GLN A 191 29.87 30.75 7.05
N ASP A 192 30.94 30.52 7.80
CA ASP A 192 32.33 30.53 7.31
C ASP A 192 32.67 29.34 6.39
N PHE A 193 31.78 28.34 6.31
CA PHE A 193 31.83 27.24 5.36
C PHE A 193 30.94 27.54 4.15
N LEU A 194 29.69 28.00 4.36
CA LEU A 194 28.75 28.39 3.29
C LEU A 194 29.32 29.48 2.38
N SER A 195 29.96 30.50 2.95
CA SER A 195 30.61 31.59 2.22
C SER A 195 31.80 31.17 1.35
N LYS A 196 32.34 29.97 1.55
CA LYS A 196 33.45 29.38 0.77
C LYS A 196 32.98 28.40 -0.31
N GLN A 197 31.69 28.07 -0.36
CA GLN A 197 31.14 27.16 -1.39
C GLN A 197 30.91 27.89 -2.71
N SER A 198 30.91 27.13 -3.82
CA SER A 198 30.37 27.64 -5.08
C SER A 198 28.87 27.96 -4.94
N PRO A 199 28.29 28.91 -5.69
CA PRO A 199 26.92 29.36 -5.41
C PRO A 199 25.85 28.27 -5.52
N GLY A 200 26.01 27.30 -6.42
CA GLY A 200 25.11 26.13 -6.52
C GLY A 200 25.27 25.17 -5.34
N MET A 201 26.50 24.85 -4.94
CA MET A 201 26.77 24.01 -3.75
C MET A 201 26.33 24.71 -2.46
N ARG A 202 26.43 26.04 -2.40
CA ARG A 202 25.88 26.86 -1.31
C ARG A 202 24.37 26.73 -1.21
N GLN A 203 23.63 26.85 -2.33
CA GLN A 203 22.18 26.59 -2.35
C GLN A 203 21.85 25.18 -1.83
N TRP A 204 22.60 24.17 -2.26
CA TRP A 204 22.39 22.79 -1.79
C TRP A 204 22.60 22.66 -0.27
N TRP A 205 23.68 23.24 0.29
CA TRP A 205 23.91 23.23 1.74
C TRP A 205 22.87 24.05 2.53
N GLU A 206 22.38 25.17 1.98
CA GLU A 206 21.30 25.97 2.58
C GLU A 206 19.95 25.22 2.58
N ILE A 207 19.69 24.35 1.60
CA ILE A 207 18.52 23.45 1.58
C ILE A 207 18.76 22.26 2.51
N LYS A 208 19.92 21.59 2.46
CA LYS A 208 20.27 20.46 3.35
C LYS A 208 20.28 20.86 4.83
N SER A 209 20.58 22.11 5.15
CA SER A 209 20.46 22.69 6.50
C SER A 209 19.01 22.70 7.02
N ARG A 210 18.02 22.78 6.13
CA ARG A 210 16.57 22.80 6.45
C ARG A 210 15.88 21.43 6.31
N TYR A 211 16.47 20.53 5.53
CA TYR A 211 15.94 19.21 5.16
C TYR A 211 17.06 18.15 5.29
N ALA A 212 17.61 18.03 6.49
CA ALA A 212 18.75 17.16 6.83
C ALA A 212 18.38 15.66 6.90
N ASP A 213 17.10 15.37 7.09
CA ASP A 213 16.49 14.04 7.12
C ASP A 213 16.12 13.50 5.73
N ALA A 214 16.11 14.35 4.70
CA ALA A 214 15.70 14.03 3.34
C ALA A 214 16.86 14.00 2.35
N ILE A 215 16.77 13.09 1.38
CA ILE A 215 17.69 12.98 0.24
C ILE A 215 17.27 14.02 -0.79
N LEU A 216 18.18 14.90 -1.20
CA LEU A 216 17.88 15.97 -2.15
C LEU A 216 18.19 15.50 -3.57
N PHE A 217 17.15 15.38 -4.41
CA PHE A 217 17.30 15.26 -5.85
C PHE A 217 17.39 16.68 -6.42
N PHE A 218 18.60 17.15 -6.69
CA PHE A 218 18.91 18.56 -6.96
C PHE A 218 19.04 18.84 -8.45
N LYS A 219 18.13 19.65 -9.01
CA LYS A 219 18.04 19.89 -10.46
C LYS A 219 19.22 20.71 -11.01
N VAL A 220 19.98 20.14 -11.93
CA VAL A 220 21.08 20.78 -12.65
C VAL A 220 20.87 20.57 -14.15
N GLY A 221 20.26 21.56 -14.80
CA GLY A 221 19.76 21.41 -16.16
C GLY A 221 18.77 20.25 -16.24
N LYS A 222 18.96 19.35 -17.21
CA LYS A 222 18.11 18.17 -17.45
C LYS A 222 18.37 16.98 -16.49
N PHE A 223 19.28 17.12 -15.53
CA PHE A 223 19.63 16.05 -14.58
C PHE A 223 19.21 16.39 -13.15
N TYR A 224 18.86 15.37 -12.37
CA TYR A 224 18.87 15.46 -10.92
C TYR A 224 20.20 14.90 -10.41
N GLU A 225 20.91 15.69 -9.62
CA GLU A 225 22.18 15.33 -9.01
C GLU A 225 22.01 15.12 -7.50
N LEU A 226 22.82 14.23 -6.95
CA LEU A 226 22.92 13.91 -5.53
C LEU A 226 24.36 14.18 -5.10
N TYR A 227 24.55 14.84 -3.96
CA TYR A 227 25.86 15.20 -3.44
C TYR A 227 26.12 14.61 -2.05
N HIS A 228 27.41 14.36 -1.76
CA HIS A 228 27.92 13.99 -0.45
C HIS A 228 27.24 12.73 0.11
N MET A 229 26.50 12.84 1.22
CA MET A 229 25.79 11.71 1.83
C MET A 229 24.59 11.23 0.99
N ASP A 230 23.97 12.11 0.19
CA ASP A 230 22.88 11.71 -0.71
C ASP A 230 23.41 10.85 -1.86
N ALA A 231 24.61 11.19 -2.37
CA ALA A 231 25.27 10.41 -3.41
C ALA A 231 25.59 8.98 -2.94
N ALA A 232 26.04 8.82 -1.69
CA ALA A 232 26.33 7.51 -1.11
C ALA A 232 25.08 6.62 -1.06
N VAL A 233 23.92 7.17 -0.66
CA VAL A 233 22.65 6.43 -0.69
C VAL A 233 22.21 6.15 -2.13
N GLY A 234 22.41 7.08 -3.06
CA GLY A 234 22.15 6.86 -4.49
C GLY A 234 22.93 5.68 -5.09
N VAL A 235 24.21 5.53 -4.73
CA VAL A 235 25.03 4.38 -5.15
C VAL A 235 24.57 3.10 -4.45
N GLU A 236 24.44 3.08 -3.11
CA GLU A 236 24.08 1.86 -2.35
C GLU A 236 22.66 1.36 -2.66
N HIS A 237 21.71 2.24 -2.99
CA HIS A 237 20.28 1.88 -3.04
C HIS A 237 19.60 2.07 -4.40
N LEU A 238 20.19 2.79 -5.35
CA LEU A 238 19.67 2.93 -6.72
C LEU A 238 20.62 2.37 -7.79
N GLY A 239 21.80 1.88 -7.42
CA GLY A 239 22.79 1.36 -8.37
C GLY A 239 23.40 2.43 -9.27
N LEU A 240 23.39 3.69 -8.82
CA LEU A 240 24.08 4.78 -9.50
C LEU A 240 25.60 4.60 -9.41
N VAL A 241 26.35 5.28 -10.28
CA VAL A 241 27.82 5.27 -10.30
C VAL A 241 28.33 6.64 -9.85
N TYR A 242 29.42 6.68 -9.10
CA TYR A 242 30.08 7.94 -8.73
C TYR A 242 30.69 8.63 -9.95
N MET A 243 30.48 9.94 -10.05
CA MET A 243 31.12 10.82 -11.01
C MET A 243 32.52 11.22 -10.52
N ARG A 244 33.44 11.55 -11.44
CA ARG A 244 34.82 11.93 -11.10
C ARG A 244 34.85 13.29 -10.39
N GLY A 245 35.32 13.32 -9.14
CA GLY A 245 35.49 14.54 -8.35
C GLY A 245 36.05 14.28 -6.95
N SER A 246 36.40 15.34 -6.22
CA SER A 246 36.93 15.25 -4.85
C SER A 246 35.87 14.93 -3.78
N PHE A 247 34.60 14.88 -4.16
CA PHE A 247 33.47 14.61 -3.30
C PHE A 247 32.51 13.62 -3.95
N ALA A 248 31.87 12.78 -3.14
CA ALA A 248 30.84 11.85 -3.60
C ALA A 248 29.72 12.61 -4.36
N HIS A 249 29.48 12.21 -5.61
CA HIS A 249 28.55 12.84 -6.54
C HIS A 249 28.02 11.78 -7.51
N CYS A 250 26.71 11.78 -7.78
CA CYS A 250 26.08 10.98 -8.84
C CYS A 250 24.78 11.66 -9.31
N GLY A 251 24.16 11.17 -10.38
CA GLY A 251 22.92 11.75 -10.89
C GLY A 251 22.26 10.91 -11.99
N PHE A 252 21.07 11.36 -12.44
CA PHE A 252 20.26 10.72 -13.48
C PHE A 252 19.38 11.75 -14.20
N PRO A 253 18.92 11.49 -15.45
CA PRO A 253 18.11 12.44 -16.23
C PRO A 253 16.69 12.62 -15.67
N GLU A 254 16.06 13.76 -16.00
CA GLU A 254 14.73 14.18 -15.54
C GLU A 254 13.68 13.05 -15.57
N LEU A 255 13.52 12.39 -16.72
CA LEU A 255 12.57 11.30 -16.94
C LEU A 255 12.76 10.08 -16.02
N ALA A 256 13.93 9.89 -15.43
CA ALA A 256 14.20 8.80 -14.49
C ALA A 256 13.78 9.13 -13.04
N PHE A 257 13.48 10.39 -12.71
CA PHE A 257 13.07 10.83 -11.37
C PHE A 257 12.07 9.90 -10.68
N PRO A 258 10.95 9.50 -11.31
CA PRO A 258 9.90 8.79 -10.57
C PRO A 258 10.38 7.40 -10.12
N ARG A 259 11.01 6.65 -11.02
CA ARG A 259 11.60 5.32 -10.71
C ARG A 259 12.65 5.41 -9.61
N MET A 260 13.48 6.46 -9.64
CA MET A 260 14.54 6.67 -8.65
C MET A 260 13.98 7.11 -7.29
N ALA A 261 12.92 7.93 -7.26
CA ALA A 261 12.24 8.32 -6.04
C ALA A 261 11.55 7.11 -5.38
N GLU A 262 10.86 6.28 -6.15
CA GLU A 262 10.20 5.08 -5.63
C GLU A 262 11.19 4.11 -4.97
N GLY A 263 12.34 3.86 -5.62
CA GLY A 263 13.37 2.96 -5.11
C GLY A 263 13.94 3.36 -3.74
N LEU A 264 13.84 4.64 -3.37
CA LEU A 264 14.20 5.15 -2.04
C LEU A 264 13.00 5.19 -1.09
N VAL A 265 11.82 5.64 -1.55
CA VAL A 265 10.62 5.75 -0.70
C VAL A 265 10.10 4.37 -0.28
N LYS A 266 10.10 3.36 -1.16
CA LYS A 266 9.82 1.95 -0.78
C LYS A 266 10.82 1.40 0.23
N LYS A 267 12.03 1.99 0.33
CA LYS A 267 13.04 1.65 1.35
C LYS A 267 12.91 2.51 2.63
N GLY A 268 11.89 3.35 2.76
CA GLY A 268 11.62 4.15 3.96
C GLY A 268 12.40 5.46 4.07
N PHE A 269 13.03 5.92 2.98
CA PHE A 269 13.69 7.23 2.93
C PHE A 269 12.71 8.33 2.53
N LYS A 270 13.07 9.57 2.88
CA LYS A 270 12.39 10.80 2.42
C LYS A 270 13.17 11.38 1.24
N VAL A 271 12.48 11.80 0.19
CA VAL A 271 13.09 12.34 -1.04
C VAL A 271 12.51 13.72 -1.33
N ALA A 272 13.35 14.75 -1.40
CA ALA A 272 12.96 16.10 -1.79
C ALA A 272 13.24 16.33 -3.27
N ARG A 273 12.21 16.72 -4.04
CA ARG A 273 12.37 17.20 -5.42
C ARG A 273 12.73 18.67 -5.38
N VAL A 274 13.96 19.02 -5.75
CA VAL A 274 14.47 20.40 -5.74
C VAL A 274 14.66 20.89 -7.16
N GLU A 275 13.76 21.75 -7.64
CA GLU A 275 13.72 22.22 -9.03
C GLU A 275 14.44 23.55 -9.24
N GLN A 276 14.71 23.88 -10.50
CA GLN A 276 15.02 25.25 -10.92
C GLN A 276 13.73 26.06 -11.08
N THR A 277 13.65 27.23 -10.42
CA THR A 277 12.44 28.08 -10.40
C THR A 277 12.62 29.44 -11.08
N GLU A 278 13.65 29.60 -11.91
CA GLU A 278 13.84 30.72 -12.82
C GLU A 278 14.67 30.27 -14.03
N SER A 279 14.44 30.89 -15.19
CA SER A 279 15.16 30.56 -16.42
C SER A 279 16.54 31.23 -16.47
N VAL A 280 17.37 30.87 -17.46
CA VAL A 280 18.71 31.46 -17.63
C VAL A 280 18.61 32.95 -17.99
N GLU A 281 17.59 33.33 -18.73
CA GLU A 281 17.27 34.71 -19.11
C GLU A 281 16.86 35.51 -17.86
N ALA A 282 15.88 35.02 -17.11
CA ALA A 282 15.41 35.66 -15.86
C ALA A 282 16.53 35.78 -14.82
N MET A 283 17.40 34.76 -14.70
CA MET A 283 18.63 34.80 -13.90
C MET A 283 19.58 35.89 -14.37
N THR A 284 19.81 36.01 -15.68
CA THR A 284 20.70 37.00 -16.29
C THR A 284 20.18 38.43 -16.10
N GLU A 285 18.87 38.64 -16.09
CA GLU A 285 18.26 39.93 -15.75
C GLU A 285 18.34 40.23 -14.25
N ARG A 286 17.94 39.30 -13.38
CA ARG A 286 18.04 39.40 -11.91
C ARG A 286 19.48 39.65 -11.42
N THR A 287 20.47 39.19 -12.17
CA THR A 287 21.91 39.30 -11.84
C THR A 287 22.68 40.28 -12.73
N ARG A 288 21.99 41.09 -13.54
CA ARG A 288 22.61 42.17 -14.32
C ARG A 288 23.31 43.16 -13.37
N GLY A 289 24.64 43.31 -13.53
CA GLY A 289 25.48 44.13 -12.65
C GLY A 289 25.87 43.50 -11.30
N LYS A 290 25.45 42.28 -11.00
CA LYS A 290 25.74 41.60 -9.73
C LYS A 290 27.05 40.78 -9.73
N PRO A 291 27.67 40.56 -8.56
CA PRO A 291 28.87 39.72 -8.43
C PRO A 291 28.60 38.27 -8.86
N SER A 292 29.64 37.57 -9.31
CA SER A 292 29.52 36.18 -9.80
C SER A 292 29.04 35.18 -8.75
N SER A 293 29.09 35.54 -7.47
CA SER A 293 28.54 34.76 -6.35
C SER A 293 27.00 34.68 -6.34
N GLU A 294 26.30 35.54 -7.08
CA GLU A 294 24.83 35.51 -7.21
C GLU A 294 24.35 34.96 -8.56
N LYS A 295 25.27 34.67 -9.50
CA LYS A 295 24.99 34.22 -10.88
C LYS A 295 24.69 32.72 -10.97
N VAL A 296 23.66 32.30 -10.26
CA VAL A 296 23.04 30.96 -10.39
C VAL A 296 21.53 31.09 -10.35
N VAL A 297 20.85 30.22 -11.10
CA VAL A 297 19.40 30.08 -11.07
C VAL A 297 18.90 29.77 -9.65
N ARG A 298 17.76 30.33 -9.27
CA ARG A 298 17.04 30.00 -8.03
C ARG A 298 16.59 28.54 -8.04
N ARG A 299 16.67 27.89 -6.88
CA ARG A 299 16.18 26.53 -6.64
C ARG A 299 15.38 26.46 -5.36
N GLU A 300 14.30 25.67 -5.38
CA GLU A 300 13.39 25.50 -4.26
C GLU A 300 12.98 24.03 -4.15
N VAL A 301 12.64 23.56 -2.95
CA VAL A 301 11.93 22.27 -2.80
C VAL A 301 10.53 22.48 -3.35
N CYS A 302 10.12 21.68 -4.33
CA CYS A 302 8.78 21.70 -4.90
C CYS A 302 7.87 20.60 -4.34
N GLN A 303 8.46 19.54 -3.77
CA GLN A 303 7.72 18.41 -3.21
C GLN A 303 8.60 17.59 -2.24
N MET A 304 8.02 17.03 -1.17
CA MET A 304 8.65 15.96 -0.37
C MET A 304 7.88 14.65 -0.53
N LEU A 305 8.58 13.59 -0.91
CA LEU A 305 8.04 12.25 -1.06
C LEU A 305 8.45 11.39 0.13
N THR A 306 7.45 10.86 0.85
CA THR A 306 7.65 9.99 2.01
C THR A 306 6.63 8.85 1.97
N PRO A 307 6.85 7.71 2.67
CA PRO A 307 6.07 6.48 2.44
C PRO A 307 4.55 6.62 2.68
N GLY A 308 4.13 7.55 3.56
CA GLY A 308 2.72 7.86 3.80
C GLY A 308 2.16 9.03 2.98
N THR A 309 2.95 9.70 2.13
CA THR A 309 2.55 10.93 1.41
C THR A 309 2.60 10.83 -0.12
N CYS A 310 2.80 9.65 -0.69
CA CYS A 310 2.81 9.45 -2.14
C CYS A 310 1.39 9.55 -2.75
N THR A 311 1.08 10.72 -3.32
CA THR A 311 -0.17 11.01 -4.04
C THR A 311 -0.33 10.23 -5.35
N ALA A 312 -1.54 10.15 -5.90
CA ALA A 312 -1.82 9.41 -7.15
C ALA A 312 -1.07 9.96 -8.38
N SER A 313 -0.85 11.27 -8.47
CA SER A 313 0.03 11.88 -9.48
C SER A 313 1.43 11.29 -9.39
N THR A 314 2.03 11.38 -8.21
CA THR A 314 3.35 10.84 -7.90
C THR A 314 3.42 9.33 -8.19
N ARG A 315 2.44 8.54 -7.74
CA ARG A 315 2.36 7.08 -8.00
C ARG A 315 2.24 6.74 -9.49
N SER A 316 1.42 7.46 -10.25
CA SER A 316 1.27 7.31 -11.71
C SER A 316 2.58 7.63 -12.44
N GLU A 317 3.28 8.69 -12.04
CA GLU A 317 4.61 9.01 -12.57
C GLU A 317 5.63 7.92 -12.21
N ILE A 318 5.62 7.47 -10.95
CA ILE A 318 6.48 6.43 -10.36
C ILE A 318 6.39 5.09 -11.11
N SER A 319 5.18 4.62 -11.42
CA SER A 319 4.92 3.29 -12.00
C SER A 319 5.25 3.22 -13.51
N GLY A 320 6.34 3.85 -13.94
CA GLY A 320 6.76 4.04 -15.32
C GLY A 320 7.38 2.79 -15.98
N SER A 321 6.73 1.63 -15.87
CA SER A 321 7.11 0.40 -16.58
C SER A 321 6.07 0.05 -17.66
N SER A 322 6.51 -0.02 -18.92
CA SER A 322 5.77 -0.43 -20.13
C SER A 322 4.52 0.40 -20.48
N GLY A 323 4.42 0.80 -21.76
CA GLY A 323 3.39 1.72 -22.24
C GLY A 323 2.05 1.05 -22.51
N ALA A 324 0.97 1.84 -22.45
CA ALA A 324 -0.37 1.44 -22.87
C ALA A 324 -0.49 1.36 -24.41
N VAL A 325 0.17 0.37 -25.01
CA VAL A 325 0.03 -0.01 -26.42
C VAL A 325 0.03 -1.54 -26.60
N ASP A 326 0.88 -2.28 -25.88
CA ASP A 326 1.11 -3.73 -26.10
C ASP A 326 0.01 -4.62 -25.47
N SER A 327 -1.23 -4.40 -25.88
CA SER A 327 -2.40 -5.22 -25.50
C SER A 327 -2.46 -6.52 -26.31
N GLU A 328 -1.57 -7.47 -26.04
CA GLU A 328 -1.76 -8.85 -26.53
C GLU A 328 -1.07 -9.98 -25.74
N ASN A 329 -0.06 -9.71 -24.88
CA ASN A 329 0.60 -10.75 -24.09
C ASN A 329 0.95 -10.31 -22.66
N SER A 330 -0.02 -10.36 -21.74
CA SER A 330 0.21 -10.26 -20.30
C SER A 330 -0.65 -11.26 -19.52
N ASN A 331 -0.02 -12.30 -18.96
CA ASN A 331 -0.69 -13.18 -17.99
C ASN A 331 -1.07 -12.35 -16.74
N ALA A 332 -2.33 -12.43 -16.32
CA ALA A 332 -2.90 -11.50 -15.33
C ALA A 332 -2.44 -11.73 -13.88
N ASP A 333 -1.66 -12.79 -13.64
CA ASP A 333 -1.43 -13.38 -12.31
C ASP A 333 -0.20 -12.83 -11.57
N SER A 334 0.41 -11.72 -12.03
CA SER A 334 1.63 -11.15 -11.42
C SER A 334 1.64 -9.63 -11.26
N LEU A 335 0.48 -9.03 -10.91
CA LEU A 335 0.46 -7.71 -10.29
C LEU A 335 1.06 -7.80 -8.87
N PRO A 336 2.15 -7.08 -8.54
CA PRO A 336 2.86 -7.27 -7.28
C PRO A 336 2.07 -6.77 -6.05
N ASP A 337 2.09 -7.54 -4.97
CA ASP A 337 1.35 -7.34 -3.70
C ASP A 337 1.37 -5.91 -3.13
N SER A 338 2.40 -5.12 -3.45
CA SER A 338 2.58 -3.75 -2.97
C SER A 338 1.51 -2.75 -3.43
N ASP A 339 0.63 -3.11 -4.38
CA ASP A 339 -0.32 -2.16 -4.98
C ASP A 339 -1.78 -2.32 -4.54
N ALA A 340 -2.15 -3.46 -3.95
CA ALA A 340 -3.49 -3.66 -3.37
C ALA A 340 -3.65 -2.90 -2.04
N ALA A 341 -2.65 -2.99 -1.16
CA ALA A 341 -2.63 -2.24 0.10
C ALA A 341 -2.09 -0.82 -0.11
N GLY A 342 -2.97 0.17 -0.04
CA GLY A 342 -2.57 1.58 0.12
C GLY A 342 -1.77 1.74 1.42
N GLY A 343 -0.62 2.40 1.36
CA GLY A 343 0.20 2.67 2.54
C GLY A 343 -0.33 3.87 3.31
N PHE A 344 -0.94 3.63 4.47
CA PHE A 344 -1.52 4.71 5.27
C PHE A 344 -0.45 5.52 6.03
N LEU A 345 -0.64 6.83 6.10
CA LEU A 345 0.01 7.66 7.12
C LEU A 345 -0.84 7.62 8.38
N LEU A 346 -0.35 6.94 9.42
CA LEU A 346 -0.98 6.89 10.74
C LEU A 346 -0.46 8.02 11.62
N VAL A 347 -1.34 8.79 12.23
CA VAL A 347 -1.05 9.72 13.32
C VAL A 347 -1.77 9.24 14.57
N PHE A 348 -1.09 9.19 15.71
CA PHE A 348 -1.76 9.02 17.00
C PHE A 348 -1.09 9.78 18.15
N THR A 349 -1.91 10.16 19.12
CA THR A 349 -1.48 10.66 20.44
C THR A 349 -2.35 10.05 21.54
N GLU A 350 -1.85 9.98 22.76
CA GLU A 350 -2.60 9.43 23.92
C GLU A 350 -2.82 10.48 25.01
N ARG A 351 -3.89 10.27 25.79
CA ARG A 351 -4.18 10.99 27.03
C ARG A 351 -4.48 9.96 28.11
N GLY A 352 -3.91 10.14 29.30
CA GLY A 352 -4.20 9.29 30.46
C GLY A 352 -5.70 9.28 30.76
N GLY A 353 -6.26 8.10 30.99
CA GLY A 353 -7.65 7.95 31.41
C GLY A 353 -7.85 8.33 32.89
N PRO A 354 -9.12 8.31 33.36
CA PRO A 354 -9.43 8.44 34.79
C PRO A 354 -9.01 7.22 35.62
N SER A 355 -8.65 6.10 34.96
CA SER A 355 -8.06 4.90 35.55
C SER A 355 -6.72 4.58 34.88
N ASP A 356 -5.76 4.03 35.64
CA ASP A 356 -4.43 3.64 35.11
C ASP A 356 -4.49 2.44 34.13
N SER A 357 -5.66 1.79 34.06
CA SER A 357 -5.97 0.66 33.16
C SER A 357 -6.49 1.06 31.78
N GLU A 358 -6.89 2.31 31.58
CA GLU A 358 -7.56 2.80 30.36
C GLU A 358 -6.89 4.06 29.82
N ARG A 359 -6.86 4.21 28.49
CA ARG A 359 -6.24 5.37 27.83
C ARG A 359 -7.14 5.92 26.75
N THR A 360 -7.21 7.24 26.60
CA THR A 360 -7.88 7.85 25.43
C THR A 360 -6.85 8.05 24.32
N PHE A 361 -7.08 7.49 23.15
CA PHE A 361 -6.29 7.74 21.95
C PHE A 361 -7.04 8.70 21.02
N GLY A 362 -6.33 9.67 20.47
CA GLY A 362 -6.71 10.35 19.23
C GLY A 362 -5.96 9.71 18.07
N VAL A 363 -6.64 9.53 16.93
CA VAL A 363 -6.06 8.95 15.71
C VAL A 363 -6.44 9.76 14.48
N ALA A 364 -5.53 9.79 13.50
CA ALA A 364 -5.84 10.14 12.12
C ALA A 364 -5.14 9.15 11.17
N LEU A 365 -5.83 8.74 10.11
CA LEU A 365 -5.32 7.89 9.03
C LEU A 365 -5.49 8.65 7.72
N LEU A 366 -4.40 8.86 6.96
CA LEU A 366 -4.44 9.42 5.61
C LEU A 366 -4.07 8.33 4.60
N ASP A 367 -4.90 8.16 3.57
CA ASP A 367 -4.54 7.52 2.30
C ASP A 367 -4.25 8.64 1.28
N ALA A 368 -2.96 8.95 1.09
CA ALA A 368 -2.55 10.00 0.16
C ALA A 368 -2.90 9.69 -1.31
N SER A 369 -3.22 8.42 -1.65
CA SER A 369 -3.47 8.02 -3.04
C SER A 369 -4.89 8.33 -3.53
N ASN A 370 -5.87 8.46 -2.62
CA ASN A 370 -7.23 8.92 -2.91
C ASN A 370 -7.61 10.20 -2.13
N GLY A 371 -6.71 10.73 -1.31
CA GLY A 371 -6.89 11.93 -0.49
C GLY A 371 -7.81 11.74 0.71
N LYS A 372 -8.19 10.50 1.04
CA LYS A 372 -9.10 10.21 2.15
C LYS A 372 -8.38 10.34 3.49
N ILE A 373 -8.98 11.10 4.40
CA ILE A 373 -8.56 11.23 5.80
C ILE A 373 -9.66 10.63 6.68
N MET A 374 -9.29 9.75 7.61
CA MET A 374 -10.18 9.21 8.64
C MET A 374 -9.69 9.68 10.02
N ILE A 375 -10.54 10.33 10.81
CA ILE A 375 -10.19 10.91 12.13
C ILE A 375 -11.10 10.36 13.23
N GLY A 376 -10.54 10.03 14.39
CA GLY A 376 -11.30 9.43 15.48
C GLY A 376 -10.65 9.61 16.85
N GLN A 377 -11.45 9.44 17.90
CA GLN A 377 -11.02 9.43 19.29
C GLN A 377 -11.76 8.30 20.02
N PHE A 378 -11.04 7.49 20.79
CA PHE A 378 -11.62 6.37 21.52
C PHE A 378 -10.85 6.06 22.80
N ILE A 379 -11.51 5.42 23.76
CA ILE A 379 -10.86 4.78 24.91
C ILE A 379 -10.36 3.40 24.46
N ASP A 380 -9.17 2.99 24.89
CA ASP A 380 -8.58 1.69 24.62
C ASP A 380 -8.01 1.05 25.91
N ASP A 381 -7.80 -0.26 25.87
CA ASP A 381 -7.32 -1.04 27.01
C ASP A 381 -5.79 -0.96 27.20
N ARG A 382 -5.32 -1.52 28.32
CA ARG A 382 -3.89 -1.62 28.68
C ARG A 382 -3.00 -2.42 27.71
N HIS A 383 -3.56 -3.11 26.72
CA HIS A 383 -2.85 -3.86 25.66
C HIS A 383 -2.97 -3.14 24.29
N CYS A 384 -3.72 -2.04 24.23
CA CYS A 384 -4.07 -1.26 23.06
C CYS A 384 -4.80 -2.08 21.99
N SER A 385 -5.81 -2.87 22.38
CA SER A 385 -6.48 -3.82 21.48
C SER A 385 -7.27 -3.16 20.34
N ARG A 386 -7.87 -1.99 20.55
CA ARG A 386 -8.53 -1.20 19.48
C ARG A 386 -7.50 -0.61 18.52
N LEU A 387 -6.44 0.00 19.03
CA LEU A 387 -5.35 0.57 18.23
C LEU A 387 -4.62 -0.50 17.41
N ARG A 388 -4.36 -1.70 17.97
CA ARG A 388 -3.83 -2.86 17.24
C ARG A 388 -4.78 -3.31 16.14
N THR A 389 -6.08 -3.36 16.41
CA THR A 389 -7.11 -3.72 15.41
C THR A 389 -7.15 -2.72 14.28
N MET A 390 -7.10 -1.41 14.58
CA MET A 390 -7.01 -0.36 13.58
C MET A 390 -5.75 -0.51 12.70
N VAL A 391 -4.58 -0.77 13.28
CA VAL A 391 -3.33 -1.01 12.54
C VAL A 391 -3.39 -2.26 11.66
N ALA A 392 -4.14 -3.29 12.05
CA ALA A 392 -4.34 -4.50 11.25
C ALA A 392 -5.36 -4.30 10.10
N HIS A 393 -6.36 -3.44 10.28
CA HIS A 393 -7.34 -3.08 9.24
C HIS A 393 -6.76 -2.06 8.24
N TYR A 394 -5.94 -1.13 8.72
CA TYR A 394 -5.36 -0.01 7.96
C TYR A 394 -3.82 0.00 8.14
N PRO A 395 -3.09 -0.92 7.48
CA PRO A 395 -1.65 -1.09 7.68
C PRO A 395 -0.87 0.17 7.25
N PRO A 396 -0.17 0.84 8.18
CA PRO A 396 0.54 2.07 7.85
C PRO A 396 1.83 1.80 7.08
N SER A 397 2.21 2.73 6.21
CA SER A 397 3.55 2.84 5.63
C SER A 397 4.44 3.84 6.38
N GLN A 398 3.84 4.71 7.20
CA GLN A 398 4.52 5.69 8.04
C GLN A 398 3.68 6.06 9.27
N VAL A 399 4.33 6.40 10.38
CA VAL A 399 3.69 6.83 11.63
C VAL A 399 4.17 8.24 12.03
N LEU A 400 3.26 9.11 12.48
CA LEU A 400 3.57 10.36 13.19
C LEU A 400 3.01 10.28 14.63
N THR A 401 3.71 10.86 15.60
CA THR A 401 3.22 10.94 16.99
C THR A 401 3.78 12.16 17.72
N GLU A 402 3.16 12.56 18.84
CA GLU A 402 3.60 13.67 19.67
C GLU A 402 4.86 13.29 20.46
N ARG A 403 5.93 14.08 20.32
CA ARG A 403 7.26 13.80 20.89
C ARG A 403 7.18 13.67 22.42
N GLY A 404 7.42 12.45 22.90
CA GLY A 404 7.47 12.13 24.32
C GLY A 404 6.12 11.74 24.94
N ASN A 405 5.01 11.85 24.20
CA ASN A 405 3.68 11.47 24.71
C ASN A 405 3.35 9.97 24.53
N VAL A 406 4.20 9.19 23.84
CA VAL A 406 4.06 7.73 23.75
C VAL A 406 4.37 7.07 25.10
N GLY A 407 3.33 6.81 25.89
CA GLY A 407 3.43 6.10 27.17
C GLY A 407 3.62 4.59 27.05
N LEU A 408 3.76 3.94 28.20
CA LEU A 408 4.29 2.57 28.31
C LEU A 408 3.43 1.49 27.61
N ALA A 409 2.10 1.67 27.52
CA ALA A 409 1.22 0.70 26.87
C ALA A 409 1.38 0.69 25.33
N ALA A 410 1.65 1.86 24.73
CA ALA A 410 1.80 2.01 23.29
C ALA A 410 3.23 1.64 22.79
N LYS A 411 4.25 1.68 23.65
CA LYS A 411 5.65 1.38 23.24
C LYS A 411 5.84 0.02 22.57
N PRO A 412 5.31 -1.11 23.10
CA PRO A 412 5.44 -2.42 22.45
C PRO A 412 4.85 -2.50 21.04
N LEU A 413 3.98 -1.57 20.61
CA LEU A 413 3.47 -1.53 19.24
C LEU A 413 4.59 -1.28 18.23
N PHE A 414 5.62 -0.51 18.59
CA PHE A 414 6.77 -0.22 17.73
C PHE A 414 7.73 -1.40 17.57
N ASP A 415 7.77 -2.29 18.58
CA ASP A 415 8.58 -3.51 18.55
C ASP A 415 7.82 -4.71 17.94
N THR A 416 6.47 -4.67 17.88
CA THR A 416 5.65 -5.72 17.23
C THR A 416 5.01 -5.28 15.90
N CYS A 417 3.96 -4.44 15.94
CA CYS A 417 3.06 -4.25 14.80
C CYS A 417 3.50 -3.13 13.85
N LEU A 418 4.33 -2.21 14.34
CA LEU A 418 4.88 -1.07 13.61
C LEU A 418 6.40 -1.24 13.39
N SER A 419 6.92 -2.45 13.57
CA SER A 419 8.35 -2.76 13.45
C SER A 419 8.85 -2.51 12.03
N GLY A 420 9.95 -1.75 11.91
CA GLY A 420 10.53 -1.38 10.61
C GLY A 420 9.86 -0.19 9.90
N ILE A 421 8.70 0.27 10.37
CA ILE A 421 7.99 1.42 9.79
C ILE A 421 8.70 2.73 10.21
N PRO A 422 8.85 3.73 9.33
CA PRO A 422 9.34 5.06 9.71
C PRO A 422 8.38 5.76 10.67
N VAL A 423 8.93 6.26 11.78
CA VAL A 423 8.19 6.99 12.83
C VAL A 423 8.74 8.40 12.96
N GLU A 424 7.87 9.41 12.95
CA GLU A 424 8.22 10.82 13.19
C GLU A 424 7.70 11.28 14.55
N ASN A 425 8.54 12.00 15.30
CA ASN A 425 8.21 12.54 16.61
C ASN A 425 8.05 14.06 16.51
N LEU A 426 6.82 14.52 16.34
CA LEU A 426 6.48 15.93 16.13
C LEU A 426 6.49 16.72 17.43
N VAL A 427 7.03 17.94 17.40
CA VAL A 427 7.05 18.85 18.55
C VAL A 427 5.64 19.42 18.80
N ARG A 428 5.12 19.16 19.98
CA ARG A 428 3.87 19.72 20.54
C ARG A 428 3.72 21.23 20.30
N GLU A 429 2.49 21.68 20.02
CA GLU A 429 2.06 23.08 19.78
C GLU A 429 2.71 23.78 18.57
N LYS A 430 3.85 23.29 18.05
CA LYS A 430 4.55 23.84 16.88
C LYS A 430 4.38 23.00 15.60
N GLN A 431 4.19 21.70 15.77
CA GLN A 431 4.16 20.68 14.72
C GLN A 431 3.03 19.68 14.94
N PHE A 432 2.73 19.38 16.21
CA PHE A 432 1.53 18.67 16.65
C PHE A 432 0.61 19.71 17.32
N TRP A 433 -0.27 20.34 16.53
CA TRP A 433 -1.13 21.44 16.97
C TRP A 433 -2.27 20.97 17.89
N THR A 434 -2.76 21.85 18.76
CA THR A 434 -3.98 21.62 19.54
C THR A 434 -5.22 21.67 18.64
N ALA A 435 -6.34 21.09 19.09
CA ALA A 435 -7.58 21.06 18.32
C ALA A 435 -8.03 22.46 17.82
N ARG A 436 -7.93 23.47 18.68
CA ARG A 436 -8.28 24.87 18.37
C ARG A 436 -7.38 25.47 17.29
N GLU A 437 -6.07 25.24 17.40
CA GLU A 437 -5.09 25.71 16.42
C GLU A 437 -5.34 25.06 15.05
N THR A 438 -5.65 23.76 15.00
CA THR A 438 -6.04 23.08 13.75
C THR A 438 -7.23 23.76 13.07
N ILE A 439 -8.31 24.08 13.80
CA ILE A 439 -9.48 24.74 13.22
C ILE A 439 -9.14 26.13 12.68
N MET A 440 -8.36 26.92 13.42
CA MET A 440 -7.91 28.25 13.00
C MET A 440 -6.98 28.20 11.78
N GLU A 441 -6.12 27.19 11.69
CA GLU A 441 -5.20 26.96 10.56
C GLU A 441 -5.91 26.44 9.29
N ILE A 442 -7.00 25.67 9.44
CA ILE A 442 -7.87 25.29 8.32
C ILE A 442 -8.59 26.52 7.76
N GLU A 443 -9.14 27.36 8.64
CA GLU A 443 -9.88 28.57 8.28
C GLU A 443 -8.97 29.65 7.66
N THR A 444 -7.74 29.79 8.16
CA THR A 444 -6.76 30.76 7.65
C THR A 444 -6.26 30.41 6.24
N MET A 445 -6.19 29.11 5.88
CA MET A 445 -5.73 28.67 4.55
C MET A 445 -6.86 28.42 3.53
N ASP A 446 -8.13 28.54 3.96
CA ASP A 446 -9.33 28.45 3.13
C ASP A 446 -9.43 27.17 2.27
N TYR A 447 -8.98 26.02 2.81
CA TYR A 447 -8.90 24.74 2.09
C TYR A 447 -10.22 24.23 1.48
N PHE A 448 -11.36 24.71 1.99
CA PHE A 448 -12.68 24.16 1.68
C PHE A 448 -13.61 25.13 0.95
N SER A 449 -13.17 26.31 0.50
CA SER A 449 -14.04 27.19 -0.30
C SER A 449 -14.08 26.79 -1.79
N GLU A 450 -14.98 27.43 -2.55
CA GLU A 450 -14.98 27.41 -4.02
C GLU A 450 -13.62 27.87 -4.59
N LYS A 451 -12.95 28.83 -3.92
CA LYS A 451 -11.61 29.31 -4.28
C LYS A 451 -10.49 28.36 -3.82
N GLY A 452 -10.79 27.46 -2.87
CA GLY A 452 -9.95 26.34 -2.46
C GLY A 452 -10.15 25.07 -3.29
N GLY A 453 -11.01 25.09 -4.32
CA GLY A 453 -11.27 23.93 -5.18
C GLY A 453 -12.10 22.82 -4.53
N SER A 454 -12.93 23.18 -3.54
CA SER A 454 -13.68 22.22 -2.73
C SER A 454 -14.70 21.41 -3.52
N THR A 455 -14.60 20.07 -3.45
CA THR A 455 -15.64 19.16 -3.99
C THR A 455 -16.81 18.91 -3.02
N VAL A 456 -16.84 19.62 -1.88
CA VAL A 456 -17.84 19.45 -0.82
C VAL A 456 -19.09 20.27 -1.15
N PRO A 457 -20.28 19.64 -1.33
CA PRO A 457 -21.51 20.35 -1.58
C PRO A 457 -21.89 21.21 -0.36
N LYS A 458 -22.45 22.39 -0.66
CA LYS A 458 -22.86 23.37 0.34
C LYS A 458 -23.85 22.78 1.35
N ALA A 459 -23.40 22.64 2.60
CA ALA A 459 -24.20 22.18 3.72
C ALA A 459 -24.91 23.35 4.42
N GLU A 460 -26.18 23.16 4.75
CA GLU A 460 -26.88 23.99 5.72
C GLU A 460 -26.31 23.68 7.12
N ASN A 461 -25.76 24.69 7.79
CA ASN A 461 -25.24 24.58 9.14
C ASN A 461 -25.27 25.94 9.86
N CYS A 462 -25.08 25.92 11.18
CA CYS A 462 -25.18 27.08 12.06
C CYS A 462 -23.91 27.95 12.12
N PHE A 463 -22.79 27.53 11.51
CA PHE A 463 -21.49 28.18 11.64
C PHE A 463 -21.21 29.11 10.45
N SER A 464 -21.16 30.42 10.70
CA SER A 464 -21.01 31.43 9.64
C SER A 464 -19.75 31.21 8.81
N GLY A 465 -19.90 31.11 7.48
CA GLY A 465 -18.78 30.93 6.54
C GLY A 465 -18.35 29.47 6.32
N LYS A 466 -18.73 28.53 7.19
CA LYS A 466 -18.28 27.13 7.15
C LYS A 466 -19.21 26.22 6.33
N HIS A 467 -19.89 26.77 5.32
CA HIS A 467 -20.90 26.06 4.52
C HIS A 467 -20.34 24.98 3.59
N HIS A 468 -19.08 25.07 3.21
CA HIS A 468 -18.40 24.09 2.34
C HIS A 468 -17.44 23.17 3.12
N TRP A 469 -17.46 23.21 4.45
CA TRP A 469 -16.64 22.31 5.27
C TRP A 469 -17.22 20.89 5.28
N PRO A 470 -16.37 19.84 5.35
CA PRO A 470 -16.84 18.46 5.45
C PRO A 470 -17.80 18.26 6.64
N PRO A 471 -18.95 17.56 6.46
CA PRO A 471 -19.96 17.42 7.50
C PRO A 471 -19.42 16.71 8.75
N THR A 472 -18.43 15.82 8.58
CA THR A 472 -17.68 15.20 9.67
C THR A 472 -16.99 16.22 10.57
N LEU A 473 -16.36 17.27 10.03
CA LEU A 473 -15.74 18.32 10.85
C LEU A 473 -16.80 19.18 11.54
N LEU A 474 -17.88 19.53 10.83
CA LEU A 474 -18.98 20.32 11.38
C LEU A 474 -19.64 19.61 12.59
N LYS A 475 -19.76 18.27 12.56
CA LYS A 475 -20.22 17.45 13.69
C LYS A 475 -19.34 17.63 14.95
N MET A 476 -18.03 17.79 14.77
CA MET A 476 -17.04 17.82 15.85
C MET A 476 -16.90 19.18 16.54
N LEU A 477 -17.36 20.27 15.91
CA LEU A 477 -17.41 21.61 16.51
C LEU A 477 -18.46 21.69 17.63
N SER A 478 -18.23 22.55 18.64
CA SER A 478 -19.26 22.81 19.66
C SER A 478 -20.30 23.82 19.18
N GLU A 479 -21.55 23.56 19.47
CA GLU A 479 -22.69 24.43 19.13
C GLU A 479 -22.80 25.65 20.07
N ASP A 480 -22.08 25.64 21.21
CA ASP A 480 -21.97 26.78 22.15
C ASP A 480 -21.19 27.98 21.58
N ASP A 481 -20.39 27.76 20.54
CA ASP A 481 -19.52 28.75 19.92
C ASP A 481 -20.02 29.07 18.50
N PRO A 482 -20.71 30.21 18.27
CA PRO A 482 -21.27 30.55 16.96
C PRO A 482 -20.21 30.79 15.88
N LEU A 483 -18.94 30.96 16.25
CA LEU A 483 -17.82 31.05 15.30
C LEU A 483 -17.28 29.66 14.92
N GLY A 484 -17.59 28.61 15.70
CA GLY A 484 -17.11 27.25 15.44
C GLY A 484 -15.58 27.14 15.47
N HIS A 485 -14.92 27.75 16.49
CA HIS A 485 -13.49 27.60 16.77
C HIS A 485 -13.21 26.57 17.87
N THR A 486 -14.21 26.25 18.70
CA THR A 486 -14.11 25.23 19.74
C THR A 486 -14.59 23.85 19.25
N VAL A 487 -13.92 22.81 19.74
CA VAL A 487 -14.15 21.40 19.39
C VAL A 487 -14.74 20.69 20.61
N LYS A 488 -15.70 19.80 20.40
CA LYS A 488 -16.30 18.97 21.45
C LYS A 488 -15.22 18.09 22.11
N SER A 489 -15.25 17.95 23.43
CA SER A 489 -14.20 17.25 24.20
C SER A 489 -13.99 15.76 23.83
N GLU A 490 -15.00 15.16 23.18
CA GLU A 490 -14.97 13.81 22.62
C GLU A 490 -14.19 13.68 21.29
N TYR A 491 -13.81 14.80 20.65
CA TYR A 491 -13.02 14.84 19.40
C TYR A 491 -11.73 15.68 19.48
N ASP A 492 -11.42 16.26 20.63
CA ASP A 492 -10.22 17.08 20.91
C ASP A 492 -8.91 16.45 20.40
N LEU A 493 -8.63 15.20 20.77
CA LEU A 493 -7.44 14.48 20.33
C LEU A 493 -7.51 14.09 18.84
N ALA A 494 -8.69 13.86 18.28
CA ALA A 494 -8.88 13.56 16.85
C ALA A 494 -8.53 14.77 15.97
N VAL A 495 -9.00 15.97 16.34
CA VAL A 495 -8.72 17.21 15.62
C VAL A 495 -7.28 17.70 15.87
N SER A 496 -6.68 17.36 17.01
CA SER A 496 -5.23 17.55 17.23
C SER A 496 -4.40 16.63 16.32
N CYS A 497 -4.77 15.35 16.16
CA CYS A 497 -4.16 14.44 15.18
C CYS A 497 -4.33 14.93 13.73
N LEU A 498 -5.49 15.51 13.38
CA LEU A 498 -5.68 16.16 12.09
C LEU A 498 -4.70 17.33 11.88
N GLY A 499 -4.46 18.13 12.91
CA GLY A 499 -3.46 19.22 12.86
C GLY A 499 -2.06 18.70 12.51
N ALA A 500 -1.64 17.59 13.11
CA ALA A 500 -0.39 16.93 12.77
C ALA A 500 -0.36 16.36 11.33
N VAL A 501 -1.48 15.85 10.80
CA VAL A 501 -1.60 15.50 9.36
C VAL A 501 -1.41 16.74 8.49
N ILE A 502 -2.12 17.83 8.76
CA ILE A 502 -2.05 19.07 7.96
C ILE A 502 -0.65 19.69 8.02
N PHE A 503 -0.02 19.75 9.20
CA PHE A 503 1.37 20.17 9.35
C PHE A 503 2.33 19.34 8.49
N TYR A 504 2.17 18.00 8.49
CA TYR A 504 3.05 17.12 7.73
C TYR A 504 2.79 17.17 6.22
N LEU A 505 1.53 17.37 5.79
CA LEU A 505 1.19 17.65 4.40
C LEU A 505 1.78 19.00 3.92
N ARG A 506 1.76 20.04 4.75
CA ARG A 506 2.43 21.33 4.48
C ARG A 506 3.95 21.17 4.39
N TYR A 507 4.56 20.37 5.26
CA TYR A 507 5.99 20.01 5.17
C TYR A 507 6.31 19.30 3.84
N CYS A 508 5.35 18.54 3.31
CA CYS A 508 5.49 17.85 2.02
C CYS A 508 5.08 18.66 0.79
N LEU A 509 4.53 19.87 0.98
CA LEU A 509 3.98 20.75 -0.06
C LEU A 509 2.80 20.12 -0.83
N ILE A 510 1.94 19.37 -0.14
CA ILE A 510 0.77 18.69 -0.74
C ILE A 510 -0.52 18.84 0.09
N ASP A 511 -0.59 19.81 0.99
CA ASP A 511 -1.76 20.05 1.84
C ASP A 511 -2.98 20.50 1.03
N LYS A 512 -2.82 21.47 0.12
CA LYS A 512 -3.90 21.89 -0.79
C LYS A 512 -4.29 20.81 -1.79
N GLU A 513 -3.35 19.94 -2.19
CA GLU A 513 -3.61 18.79 -3.08
C GLU A 513 -4.59 17.79 -2.44
N VAL A 514 -4.43 17.52 -1.14
CA VAL A 514 -5.22 16.51 -0.40
C VAL A 514 -6.49 17.11 0.21
N LEU A 515 -6.43 18.30 0.80
CA LEU A 515 -7.53 18.86 1.59
C LEU A 515 -8.67 19.41 0.72
N SER A 516 -8.40 19.89 -0.49
CA SER A 516 -9.42 20.38 -1.44
C SER A 516 -10.44 19.30 -1.87
N LEU A 517 -10.09 18.01 -1.78
CA LEU A 517 -11.03 16.91 -1.96
C LEU A 517 -12.12 16.90 -0.88
N GLY A 518 -11.83 17.38 0.33
CA GLY A 518 -12.76 17.42 1.46
C GLY A 518 -13.15 16.05 2.04
N PHE A 519 -12.43 14.98 1.68
CA PHE A 519 -12.77 13.59 2.04
C PHE A 519 -12.32 13.22 3.46
N ILE A 520 -12.98 13.85 4.44
CA ILE A 520 -12.79 13.61 5.88
C ILE A 520 -13.94 12.75 6.41
N GLU A 521 -13.62 11.54 6.86
CA GLU A 521 -14.54 10.58 7.48
C GLU A 521 -14.21 10.36 8.97
N GLU A 522 -15.19 9.89 9.73
CA GLU A 522 -15.04 9.55 11.14
C GLU A 522 -14.54 8.10 11.30
N TYR A 523 -13.42 7.90 12.00
CA TYR A 523 -13.01 6.56 12.42
C TYR A 523 -13.65 6.21 13.77
N VAL A 524 -14.49 5.17 13.76
CA VAL A 524 -15.09 4.56 14.94
C VAL A 524 -14.56 3.13 15.06
N PRO A 525 -14.01 2.69 16.21
CA PRO A 525 -13.64 1.29 16.41
C PRO A 525 -14.84 0.36 16.21
N PRO A 526 -14.69 -0.80 15.54
CA PRO A 526 -15.81 -1.64 15.14
C PRO A 526 -16.56 -2.28 16.32
N ASP A 527 -15.98 -2.29 17.51
CA ASP A 527 -16.60 -2.78 18.75
C ASP A 527 -17.32 -1.68 19.55
N LEU A 528 -17.21 -0.40 19.15
CA LEU A 528 -17.82 0.72 19.84
C LEU A 528 -19.25 0.94 19.34
N ARG A 529 -20.22 0.50 20.16
CA ARG A 529 -21.65 0.61 19.84
C ARG A 529 -22.09 2.07 19.77
N THR A 530 -22.58 2.48 18.60
CA THR A 530 -23.06 3.84 18.36
C THR A 530 -24.37 4.08 19.13
N PHE A 531 -24.30 4.86 20.21
CA PHE A 531 -25.48 5.35 20.91
C PHE A 531 -26.14 6.44 20.08
N SER A 532 -27.21 6.09 19.35
CA SER A 532 -28.13 7.08 18.78
C SER A 532 -28.90 7.77 19.90
N SER A 533 -28.84 9.10 19.91
CA SER A 533 -29.44 9.95 20.96
C SER A 533 -30.95 9.74 21.08
N PHE A 534 -31.47 9.85 22.30
CA PHE A 534 -32.90 9.76 22.66
C PHE A 534 -33.58 8.40 22.43
N GLY A 535 -33.25 7.42 23.29
CA GLY A 535 -34.09 6.24 23.55
C GLY A 535 -34.15 5.93 25.05
N LYS A 536 -35.33 5.63 25.58
CA LYS A 536 -35.47 5.14 26.98
C LYS A 536 -34.95 3.71 27.09
N LEU A 537 -34.50 3.34 28.29
CA LEU A 537 -33.78 2.09 28.59
C LEU A 537 -34.64 0.80 28.57
N SER A 538 -35.75 0.79 27.83
CA SER A 538 -36.83 -0.22 27.92
C SER A 538 -36.89 -1.23 26.78
N ASP A 539 -36.33 -0.93 25.60
CA ASP A 539 -36.39 -1.81 24.43
C ASP A 539 -35.16 -2.73 24.37
N ARG A 540 -35.36 -4.03 24.16
CA ARG A 540 -34.31 -4.99 23.78
C ARG A 540 -33.89 -4.79 22.30
N LYS A 541 -33.29 -3.65 21.96
CA LYS A 541 -32.82 -3.40 20.58
C LYS A 541 -31.62 -4.29 20.26
N GLU A 542 -31.70 -4.92 19.10
CA GLU A 542 -30.73 -5.91 18.62
C GLU A 542 -29.36 -5.26 18.35
N PHE A 543 -28.26 -5.96 18.67
CA PHE A 543 -26.93 -5.33 18.72
C PHE A 543 -26.50 -4.71 17.37
N TYR A 544 -26.93 -5.31 16.25
CA TYR A 544 -26.63 -4.88 14.88
C TYR A 544 -27.42 -3.65 14.39
N HIS A 545 -28.18 -3.00 15.29
CA HIS A 545 -28.59 -1.60 15.11
C HIS A 545 -27.55 -0.59 15.61
N THR A 546 -26.69 -1.00 16.54
CA THR A 546 -25.64 -0.15 17.15
C THR A 546 -24.23 -0.48 16.65
N GLN A 547 -24.05 -1.65 16.03
CA GLN A 547 -22.79 -2.15 15.49
C GLN A 547 -23.00 -2.60 14.04
N SER A 548 -22.30 -1.97 13.10
CA SER A 548 -22.51 -2.21 11.66
C SER A 548 -21.84 -3.48 11.13
N SER A 549 -20.68 -3.83 11.70
CA SER A 549 -19.79 -4.88 11.21
C SER A 549 -19.23 -5.77 12.33
N MET A 550 -18.88 -6.98 11.96
CA MET A 550 -18.26 -8.00 12.80
C MET A 550 -16.85 -7.55 13.15
N VAL A 551 -16.53 -7.59 14.44
CA VAL A 551 -15.17 -7.29 14.90
C VAL A 551 -14.28 -8.49 14.61
N LEU A 552 -13.26 -8.25 13.80
CA LEU A 552 -12.12 -9.15 13.59
C LEU A 552 -10.87 -8.40 14.09
N ASP A 553 -10.37 -8.78 15.27
CA ASP A 553 -9.21 -8.13 15.87
C ASP A 553 -7.88 -8.56 15.22
N SER A 554 -6.81 -7.81 15.51
CA SER A 554 -5.47 -8.07 14.93
C SER A 554 -4.95 -9.51 15.14
N ILE A 555 -5.33 -10.15 16.24
CA ILE A 555 -4.96 -11.54 16.55
C ILE A 555 -5.78 -12.49 15.67
N THR A 556 -7.09 -12.24 15.54
CA THR A 556 -8.00 -13.07 14.77
C THR A 556 -7.83 -12.94 13.25
N LEU A 557 -7.43 -11.78 12.75
CA LEU A 557 -7.02 -11.61 11.35
C LEU A 557 -5.78 -12.45 10.98
N ALA A 558 -4.83 -12.60 11.92
CA ALA A 558 -3.63 -13.42 11.73
C ALA A 558 -3.89 -14.92 11.97
N ASN A 559 -4.57 -15.28 13.06
CA ASN A 559 -4.86 -16.65 13.45
C ASN A 559 -5.76 -17.42 12.46
N LEU A 560 -6.50 -16.70 11.61
CA LEU A 560 -7.35 -17.23 10.55
C LEU A 560 -6.75 -17.05 9.13
N ASP A 561 -5.52 -16.52 9.03
CA ASP A 561 -4.81 -16.25 7.76
C ASP A 561 -5.69 -15.49 6.73
N LEU A 562 -6.44 -14.48 7.20
CA LEU A 562 -7.47 -13.82 6.38
C LEU A 562 -6.92 -12.91 5.29
N LEU A 563 -5.83 -12.19 5.58
CA LEU A 563 -5.19 -11.22 4.66
C LEU A 563 -3.79 -11.60 4.21
N ARG A 564 -3.02 -12.23 5.09
CA ARG A 564 -1.65 -12.69 4.89
C ARG A 564 -1.46 -13.98 5.67
N ASN A 565 -0.64 -14.87 5.12
CA ASN A 565 -0.27 -16.12 5.74
C ASN A 565 0.74 -15.87 6.89
N SER A 566 0.40 -16.35 8.07
CA SER A 566 1.18 -16.22 9.32
C SER A 566 2.55 -16.93 9.28
N THR A 567 2.77 -17.84 8.33
CA THR A 567 4.03 -18.59 8.15
C THR A 567 4.95 -17.96 7.13
N THR A 568 4.44 -17.58 5.95
CA THR A 568 5.24 -17.03 4.84
C THR A 568 5.26 -15.50 4.77
N GLY A 569 4.27 -14.84 5.36
CA GLY A 569 4.00 -13.41 5.19
C GLY A 569 3.39 -13.03 3.82
N THR A 570 3.25 -13.98 2.90
CA THR A 570 2.69 -13.79 1.55
C THR A 570 1.16 -13.83 1.58
N ARG A 571 0.54 -13.59 0.41
CA ARG A 571 -0.91 -13.73 0.21
C ARG A 571 -1.36 -15.20 0.05
N GLU A 572 -0.44 -16.13 -0.15
CA GLU A 572 -0.71 -17.52 -0.54
C GLU A 572 -1.34 -18.34 0.59
N GLY A 573 -2.41 -19.07 0.29
CA GLY A 573 -3.21 -19.86 1.24
C GLY A 573 -4.24 -19.06 2.04
N THR A 574 -4.45 -17.77 1.74
CA THR A 574 -5.32 -16.87 2.52
C THR A 574 -6.78 -16.87 2.04
N LEU A 575 -7.70 -16.40 2.89
CA LEU A 575 -9.09 -16.22 2.45
C LEU A 575 -9.22 -15.11 1.38
N ILE A 576 -8.47 -14.01 1.49
CA ILE A 576 -8.53 -12.91 0.52
C ILE A 576 -7.92 -13.29 -0.84
N GLU A 577 -7.00 -14.25 -0.92
CA GLU A 577 -6.61 -14.87 -2.19
C GLU A 577 -7.78 -15.67 -2.78
N ARG A 578 -8.37 -16.57 -1.98
CA ARG A 578 -9.43 -17.49 -2.43
C ARG A 578 -10.71 -16.80 -2.90
N LEU A 579 -10.96 -15.58 -2.44
CA LEU A 579 -12.14 -14.74 -2.76
C LEU A 579 -11.92 -13.73 -3.89
N ASP A 580 -10.69 -13.29 -4.15
CA ASP A 580 -10.43 -12.15 -5.03
C ASP A 580 -10.36 -12.53 -6.51
N THR A 581 -11.51 -12.44 -7.18
CA THR A 581 -11.61 -12.50 -8.63
C THR A 581 -12.13 -11.19 -9.24
N CYS A 582 -12.01 -10.08 -8.48
CA CYS A 582 -12.41 -8.73 -8.88
C CYS A 582 -11.58 -8.24 -10.06
N CYS A 583 -12.25 -7.78 -11.12
CA CYS A 583 -11.58 -7.29 -12.32
C CYS A 583 -10.86 -5.95 -12.06
N THR A 584 -11.42 -5.09 -11.21
CA THR A 584 -11.00 -3.68 -11.05
C THR A 584 -10.13 -3.45 -9.79
N PRO A 585 -9.13 -2.56 -9.81
CA PRO A 585 -8.30 -2.28 -8.64
C PRO A 585 -9.09 -1.72 -7.43
N PHE A 586 -10.09 -0.88 -7.69
CA PHE A 586 -10.97 -0.34 -6.65
C PHE A 586 -11.94 -1.40 -6.09
N GLY A 587 -12.38 -2.37 -6.92
CA GLY A 587 -13.12 -3.54 -6.48
C GLY A 587 -12.31 -4.41 -5.52
N ARG A 588 -11.03 -4.69 -5.83
CA ARG A 588 -10.13 -5.44 -4.92
C ARG A 588 -9.99 -4.76 -3.56
N ARG A 589 -9.78 -3.44 -3.55
CA ARG A 589 -9.68 -2.64 -2.31
C ARG A 589 -10.98 -2.60 -1.51
N LEU A 590 -12.15 -2.62 -2.17
CA LEU A 590 -13.44 -2.72 -1.49
C LEU A 590 -13.69 -4.13 -0.92
N LEU A 591 -13.37 -5.19 -1.67
CA LEU A 591 -13.48 -6.58 -1.22
C LEU A 591 -12.60 -6.84 0.02
N GLN A 592 -11.37 -6.33 0.04
CA GLN A 592 -10.50 -6.41 1.22
C GLN A 592 -11.16 -5.76 2.45
N ARG A 593 -11.75 -4.56 2.30
CA ARG A 593 -12.50 -3.88 3.38
C ARG A 593 -13.73 -4.67 3.83
N TRP A 594 -14.40 -5.39 2.93
CA TRP A 594 -15.52 -6.29 3.30
C TRP A 594 -15.04 -7.51 4.09
N VAL A 595 -13.88 -8.08 3.77
CA VAL A 595 -13.29 -9.22 4.50
C VAL A 595 -12.79 -8.82 5.88
N THR A 596 -12.22 -7.62 6.07
CA THR A 596 -11.81 -7.13 7.40
C THR A 596 -12.97 -6.69 8.29
N ALA A 597 -14.08 -6.24 7.69
CA ALA A 597 -15.28 -5.79 8.41
C ALA A 597 -16.58 -6.33 7.77
N PRO A 598 -16.88 -7.65 7.89
CA PRO A 598 -18.13 -8.22 7.39
C PRO A 598 -19.35 -7.59 8.07
N PRO A 599 -20.48 -7.33 7.39
CA PRO A 599 -21.65 -6.72 8.03
C PRO A 599 -22.29 -7.64 9.09
N CYS A 600 -22.79 -7.06 10.19
CA CYS A 600 -23.56 -7.81 11.21
C CYS A 600 -25.07 -7.83 10.96
N ASN A 601 -25.61 -6.88 10.19
CA ASN A 601 -27.06 -6.70 10.06
C ASN A 601 -27.67 -7.70 9.05
N PRO A 602 -28.60 -8.59 9.46
CA PRO A 602 -29.20 -9.60 8.58
C PRO A 602 -29.81 -9.04 7.30
N ASN A 603 -30.39 -7.84 7.33
CA ASN A 603 -31.02 -7.23 6.16
C ASN A 603 -29.98 -6.74 5.12
N VAL A 604 -28.76 -6.42 5.55
CA VAL A 604 -27.65 -6.10 4.63
C VAL A 604 -27.08 -7.39 4.02
N ILE A 605 -26.94 -8.44 4.84
CA ILE A 605 -26.44 -9.75 4.39
C ILE A 605 -27.42 -10.36 3.38
N ARG A 606 -28.73 -10.40 3.68
CA ARG A 606 -29.78 -10.91 2.77
C ARG A 606 -29.83 -10.16 1.44
N ARG A 607 -29.66 -8.83 1.41
CA ARG A 607 -29.57 -8.05 0.15
C ARG A 607 -28.36 -8.42 -0.70
N ARG A 608 -27.21 -8.71 -0.08
CA ARG A 608 -26.02 -9.22 -0.80
C ARG A 608 -26.27 -10.63 -1.32
N GLN A 609 -26.86 -11.52 -0.52
CA GLN A 609 -27.24 -12.86 -0.93
C GLN A 609 -28.20 -12.83 -2.14
N GLU A 610 -29.24 -12.01 -2.10
CA GLU A 610 -30.16 -11.79 -3.24
C GLU A 610 -29.43 -11.32 -4.51
N ALA A 611 -28.46 -10.40 -4.37
CA ALA A 611 -27.67 -9.91 -5.51
C ALA A 611 -26.71 -10.98 -6.05
N VAL A 612 -26.03 -11.71 -5.17
CA VAL A 612 -25.13 -12.83 -5.51
C VAL A 612 -25.91 -13.95 -6.21
N GLU A 613 -27.04 -14.40 -5.66
CA GLU A 613 -27.90 -15.40 -6.31
C GLU A 613 -28.43 -14.89 -7.66
N ASN A 614 -28.79 -13.61 -7.79
CA ASN A 614 -29.18 -13.04 -9.08
C ASN A 614 -28.02 -13.11 -10.09
N LEU A 615 -26.77 -12.82 -9.69
CA LEU A 615 -25.61 -12.88 -10.56
C LEU A 615 -25.25 -14.33 -10.95
N ILE A 616 -25.38 -15.30 -10.04
CA ILE A 616 -25.21 -16.75 -10.33
C ILE A 616 -26.20 -17.19 -11.42
N ASN A 617 -27.44 -16.71 -11.36
CA ASN A 617 -28.45 -16.96 -12.42
C ASN A 617 -28.13 -16.28 -13.77
N LEU A 618 -27.11 -15.41 -13.84
CA LEU A 618 -26.63 -14.74 -15.05
C LEU A 618 -25.24 -15.25 -15.51
N LYS A 619 -24.84 -16.44 -15.07
CA LYS A 619 -23.52 -17.07 -15.35
C LYS A 619 -23.04 -17.01 -16.80
N ASP A 620 -23.94 -17.00 -17.79
CA ASP A 620 -23.60 -17.02 -19.21
C ASP A 620 -23.29 -15.60 -19.75
N GLU A 621 -23.82 -14.56 -19.09
CA GLU A 621 -23.55 -13.14 -19.39
C GLU A 621 -22.38 -12.57 -18.57
N LEU A 622 -22.13 -13.11 -17.37
CA LEU A 622 -21.03 -12.68 -16.48
C LEU A 622 -19.65 -12.61 -17.17
N PRO A 623 -19.21 -13.55 -18.03
CA PRO A 623 -17.90 -13.45 -18.69
C PRO A 623 -17.75 -12.18 -19.52
N GLN A 624 -18.81 -11.77 -20.24
CA GLN A 624 -18.78 -10.56 -21.08
C GLN A 624 -18.78 -9.29 -20.22
N VAL A 625 -19.52 -9.28 -19.11
CA VAL A 625 -19.53 -8.18 -18.13
C VAL A 625 -18.14 -8.05 -17.49
N ARG A 626 -17.53 -9.16 -17.05
CA ARG A 626 -16.18 -9.19 -16.48
C ARG A 626 -15.12 -8.70 -17.46
N GLU A 627 -15.22 -9.07 -18.74
CA GLU A 627 -14.27 -8.61 -19.76
C GLU A 627 -14.37 -7.09 -19.98
N GLY A 628 -15.59 -6.53 -19.91
CA GLY A 628 -15.77 -5.08 -19.84
C GLY A 628 -15.12 -4.46 -18.59
N LEU A 629 -15.31 -5.06 -17.41
CA LEU A 629 -14.74 -4.58 -16.15
C LEU A 629 -13.20 -4.62 -16.12
N LYS A 630 -12.56 -5.63 -16.72
CA LYS A 630 -11.07 -5.71 -16.84
C LYS A 630 -10.47 -4.52 -17.58
N GLN A 631 -11.24 -3.92 -18.51
CA GLN A 631 -10.79 -2.78 -19.32
C GLN A 631 -11.02 -1.43 -18.65
N LEU A 632 -11.50 -1.40 -17.40
CA LEU A 632 -11.65 -0.17 -16.63
C LEU A 632 -10.35 0.17 -15.89
N PRO A 633 -9.85 1.42 -15.99
CA PRO A 633 -8.64 1.83 -15.30
C PRO A 633 -8.91 2.09 -13.81
N ASP A 634 -7.87 2.36 -13.01
CA ASP A 634 -8.04 2.69 -11.59
C ASP A 634 -8.65 4.09 -11.38
N PHE A 635 -9.98 4.19 -11.50
CA PHE A 635 -10.73 5.44 -11.32
C PHE A 635 -10.48 6.11 -9.97
N GLU A 636 -10.34 5.37 -8.87
CA GLU A 636 -10.16 5.96 -7.53
C GLU A 636 -8.89 6.82 -7.47
N ARG A 637 -7.80 6.34 -8.09
CA ARG A 637 -6.52 7.07 -8.20
C ARG A 637 -6.55 8.12 -9.32
N LEU A 638 -7.16 7.81 -10.46
CA LEU A 638 -7.21 8.74 -11.61
C LEU A 638 -8.07 9.97 -11.32
N LEU A 639 -9.20 9.83 -10.62
CA LEU A 639 -9.98 10.98 -10.17
C LEU A 639 -9.17 11.89 -9.24
N ALA A 640 -8.47 11.33 -8.25
CA ALA A 640 -7.60 12.10 -7.36
C ALA A 640 -6.46 12.79 -8.13
N LYS A 641 -5.89 12.14 -9.15
CA LYS A 641 -4.88 12.75 -10.04
C LYS A 641 -5.45 13.90 -10.87
N ILE A 642 -6.63 13.75 -11.48
CA ILE A 642 -7.25 14.79 -12.32
C ILE A 642 -7.71 15.98 -11.47
N HIS A 643 -8.33 15.72 -10.30
CA HIS A 643 -8.65 16.74 -9.29
C HIS A 643 -7.44 17.60 -8.96
N LEU A 644 -6.31 16.95 -8.65
CA LEU A 644 -5.05 17.63 -8.39
C LEU A 644 -4.60 18.47 -9.59
N LEU A 645 -4.57 17.92 -10.80
CA LEU A 645 -4.07 18.64 -11.97
C LEU A 645 -4.93 19.88 -12.33
N GLY A 646 -6.23 19.86 -12.03
CA GLY A 646 -7.07 21.07 -12.05
C GLY A 646 -6.77 22.02 -10.87
N SER A 647 -6.64 21.48 -9.66
CA SER A 647 -6.40 22.22 -8.42
C SER A 647 -5.05 22.94 -8.35
N ARG A 648 -4.07 22.58 -9.20
CA ARG A 648 -2.76 23.26 -9.23
C ARG A 648 -2.85 24.76 -9.53
N GLY A 649 -3.87 25.23 -10.23
CA GLY A 649 -4.08 26.67 -10.49
C GLY A 649 -4.47 27.51 -9.26
N LEU A 650 -4.88 26.87 -8.16
CA LEU A 650 -5.45 27.55 -6.99
C LEU A 650 -4.39 28.25 -6.12
N ASP A 651 -3.19 27.66 -6.00
CA ASP A 651 -2.06 28.29 -5.30
C ASP A 651 -0.99 28.81 -6.25
N LYS A 652 -1.18 30.07 -6.68
CA LYS A 652 -0.24 30.83 -7.50
C LYS A 652 1.16 31.00 -6.86
N ASN A 653 1.29 30.78 -5.55
CA ASN A 653 2.54 30.88 -4.80
C ASN A 653 3.25 29.52 -4.62
N HIS A 654 2.65 28.40 -5.01
CA HIS A 654 3.27 27.08 -4.90
C HIS A 654 4.61 26.99 -5.69
N PRO A 655 5.70 26.40 -5.16
CA PRO A 655 6.98 26.34 -5.87
C PRO A 655 6.94 25.54 -7.18
N ASP A 656 6.13 24.48 -7.24
CA ASP A 656 6.01 23.64 -8.45
C ASP A 656 5.38 24.40 -9.64
N ASN A 657 4.52 25.38 -9.36
CA ASN A 657 3.96 26.28 -10.39
C ASN A 657 5.00 27.26 -10.97
N ARG A 658 6.24 27.27 -10.45
CA ARG A 658 7.40 27.99 -11.00
C ARG A 658 8.50 27.05 -11.50
N ALA A 659 8.34 25.73 -11.38
CA ALA A 659 9.37 24.77 -11.74
C ALA A 659 9.57 24.70 -13.25
N ILE A 660 10.83 24.66 -13.69
CA ILE A 660 11.18 24.49 -15.10
C ILE A 660 11.49 23.02 -15.38
N LEU A 661 10.52 22.36 -16.00
CA LEU A 661 10.61 20.97 -16.48
C LEU A 661 11.14 20.97 -17.92
N PHE A 662 12.21 20.23 -18.20
CA PHE A 662 12.81 20.12 -19.53
C PHE A 662 12.08 19.09 -20.43
N ASP A 663 11.19 18.28 -19.87
CA ASP A 663 10.35 17.30 -20.57
C ASP A 663 8.84 17.60 -20.41
N GLU A 664 8.46 18.87 -20.19
CA GLU A 664 7.05 19.34 -20.01
C GLU A 664 6.05 18.65 -20.96
N ILE A 665 6.38 18.56 -22.25
CA ILE A 665 5.54 17.95 -23.30
C ILE A 665 5.25 16.47 -22.99
N GLN A 666 6.19 15.72 -22.40
CA GLN A 666 5.99 14.32 -22.03
C GLN A 666 5.07 14.17 -20.80
N TYR A 667 5.24 15.04 -19.79
CA TYR A 667 4.36 15.07 -18.61
C TYR A 667 2.93 15.47 -19.00
N SER A 668 2.76 16.53 -19.79
CA SER A 668 1.46 16.97 -20.29
C SER A 668 0.80 15.92 -21.19
N ARG A 669 1.56 15.28 -22.10
CA ARG A 669 1.08 14.13 -22.89
C ARG A 669 0.57 12.99 -22.00
N LYS A 670 1.31 12.62 -20.94
CA LYS A 670 0.87 11.57 -20.00
C LYS A 670 -0.42 11.96 -19.27
N ASN A 671 -0.54 13.22 -18.84
CA ASN A 671 -1.75 13.71 -18.17
C ASN A 671 -2.97 13.76 -19.11
N ILE A 672 -2.78 14.12 -20.39
CA ILE A 672 -3.82 14.04 -21.43
C ILE A 672 -4.24 12.58 -21.68
N VAL A 673 -3.28 11.65 -21.76
CA VAL A 673 -3.58 10.20 -21.90
C VAL A 673 -4.38 9.68 -20.71
N ASP A 674 -3.95 9.95 -19.47
CA ASP A 674 -4.65 9.53 -18.25
C ASP A 674 -6.09 10.09 -18.19
N PHE A 675 -6.31 11.34 -18.62
CA PHE A 675 -7.63 11.96 -18.70
C PHE A 675 -8.53 11.30 -19.77
N VAL A 676 -8.02 11.07 -20.98
CA VAL A 676 -8.79 10.41 -22.05
C VAL A 676 -9.11 8.96 -21.69
N VAL A 677 -8.15 8.22 -21.11
CA VAL A 677 -8.36 6.86 -20.58
C VAL A 677 -9.44 6.84 -19.48
N THR A 678 -9.52 7.88 -18.65
CA THR A 678 -10.57 8.02 -17.64
C THR A 678 -11.95 8.22 -18.31
N LEU A 679 -12.06 9.10 -19.30
CA LEU A 679 -13.32 9.35 -20.04
C LEU A 679 -13.79 8.12 -20.83
N ASP A 680 -12.88 7.45 -21.54
CA ASP A 680 -13.16 6.21 -22.27
C ASP A 680 -13.55 5.08 -21.31
N GLY A 681 -12.91 5.00 -20.14
CA GLY A 681 -13.29 4.09 -19.07
C GLY A 681 -14.72 4.34 -18.57
N TYR A 682 -15.10 5.59 -18.29
CA TYR A 682 -16.47 5.90 -17.87
C TYR A 682 -17.50 5.66 -18.98
N GLU A 683 -17.15 5.85 -20.25
CA GLU A 683 -18.05 5.48 -21.36
C GLU A 683 -18.25 3.95 -21.44
N LYS A 684 -17.17 3.17 -21.31
CA LYS A 684 -17.27 1.69 -21.19
C LYS A 684 -18.12 1.29 -19.99
N ALA A 685 -17.96 1.95 -18.85
CA ALA A 685 -18.78 1.69 -17.66
C ALA A 685 -20.28 1.94 -17.91
N CYS A 686 -20.65 3.07 -18.54
CA CYS A 686 -22.04 3.31 -18.93
C CYS A 686 -22.58 2.20 -19.84
N ARG A 687 -21.81 1.73 -20.84
CA ARG A 687 -22.21 0.62 -21.71
C ARG A 687 -22.39 -0.72 -20.96
N ILE A 688 -21.56 -1.01 -19.97
CA ILE A 688 -21.69 -2.20 -19.09
C ILE A 688 -22.97 -2.13 -18.27
N ILE A 689 -23.27 -0.96 -17.70
CA ILE A 689 -24.46 -0.69 -16.89
C ILE A 689 -25.74 -0.75 -17.76
N GLU A 690 -25.73 -0.14 -18.94
CA GLU A 690 -26.80 -0.24 -19.94
C GLU A 690 -27.08 -1.71 -20.33
N LYS A 691 -26.04 -2.52 -20.54
CA LYS A 691 -26.20 -3.96 -20.81
C LYS A 691 -26.84 -4.68 -19.61
N LEU A 692 -26.32 -4.48 -18.39
CA LEU A 692 -26.86 -5.13 -17.18
C LEU A 692 -28.31 -4.74 -16.89
N CYS A 693 -28.70 -3.49 -17.17
CA CYS A 693 -30.08 -3.04 -16.99
C CYS A 693 -31.06 -3.72 -17.98
N SER A 694 -30.60 -4.08 -19.19
CA SER A 694 -31.41 -4.83 -20.15
C SER A 694 -31.65 -6.30 -19.75
N VAL A 695 -30.74 -6.89 -18.97
CA VAL A 695 -30.83 -8.28 -18.49
C VAL A 695 -31.70 -8.34 -17.23
N GLY A 696 -33.03 -8.31 -17.45
CA GLY A 696 -34.09 -8.12 -16.45
C GLY A 696 -33.83 -8.63 -15.03
N LEU A 697 -33.23 -7.77 -14.20
CA LEU A 697 -32.79 -8.10 -12.85
C LEU A 697 -33.97 -8.37 -11.89
N ARG A 698 -33.71 -9.10 -10.82
CA ARG A 698 -34.67 -9.40 -9.74
C ARG A 698 -34.34 -8.63 -8.47
N SER A 699 -33.12 -8.77 -7.94
CA SER A 699 -32.66 -8.13 -6.69
C SER A 699 -32.84 -6.61 -6.73
N GLY A 700 -33.44 -6.03 -5.69
CA GLY A 700 -33.61 -4.59 -5.54
C GLY A 700 -32.28 -3.85 -5.32
N HIS A 701 -31.32 -4.50 -4.65
CA HIS A 701 -29.98 -3.94 -4.42
C HIS A 701 -29.18 -3.86 -5.73
N LEU A 702 -29.16 -4.95 -6.49
CA LEU A 702 -28.44 -4.99 -7.77
C LEU A 702 -29.06 -4.04 -8.82
N LYS A 703 -30.39 -3.87 -8.81
CA LYS A 703 -31.08 -2.82 -9.59
C LYS A 703 -30.58 -1.44 -9.23
N ALA A 704 -30.58 -1.08 -7.95
CA ALA A 704 -30.17 0.25 -7.51
C ALA A 704 -28.73 0.60 -7.92
N LEU A 705 -27.82 -0.37 -8.02
CA LEU A 705 -26.44 -0.17 -8.51
C LEU A 705 -26.34 0.09 -10.02
N VAL A 706 -27.35 -0.26 -10.82
CA VAL A 706 -27.32 -0.13 -12.30
C VAL A 706 -28.37 0.83 -12.88
N THR A 707 -29.43 1.17 -12.17
CA THR A 707 -30.40 2.19 -12.63
C THR A 707 -29.89 3.61 -12.36
N LEU A 708 -30.35 4.57 -13.17
CA LEU A 708 -29.90 5.95 -13.03
C LEU A 708 -30.53 6.63 -11.80
N LYS A 709 -29.83 7.60 -11.18
CA LYS A 709 -30.37 8.41 -10.06
C LYS A 709 -31.70 9.09 -10.40
N GLU A 710 -31.87 9.50 -11.65
CA GLU A 710 -33.11 10.09 -12.19
C GLU A 710 -34.28 9.08 -12.25
N GLU A 711 -33.97 7.78 -12.27
CA GLU A 711 -34.92 6.66 -12.29
C GLU A 711 -35.08 6.01 -10.88
N GLY A 712 -34.53 6.66 -9.84
CA GLY A 712 -34.53 6.15 -8.46
C GLY A 712 -33.39 5.19 -8.10
N GLY A 713 -32.37 5.07 -8.96
CA GLY A 713 -31.14 4.31 -8.70
C GLY A 713 -30.03 5.08 -7.99
N GLN A 714 -28.83 4.51 -8.00
CA GLN A 714 -27.61 5.09 -7.42
C GLN A 714 -26.60 5.53 -8.48
N PHE A 715 -26.65 4.96 -9.69
CA PHE A 715 -25.70 5.30 -10.75
C PHE A 715 -26.01 6.70 -11.32
N PRO A 716 -25.05 7.64 -11.35
CA PRO A 716 -25.33 8.99 -11.83
C PRO A 716 -25.36 9.08 -13.36
N SER A 717 -26.14 10.03 -13.88
CA SER A 717 -26.11 10.38 -15.30
C SER A 717 -24.79 11.08 -15.65
N LEU A 718 -23.96 10.43 -16.46
CA LEU A 718 -22.63 10.91 -16.89
C LEU A 718 -22.54 11.21 -18.40
N ARG A 719 -23.46 10.66 -19.22
CA ARG A 719 -23.32 10.58 -20.68
C ARG A 719 -23.26 11.95 -21.38
N SER A 720 -23.97 12.95 -20.84
CA SER A 720 -23.90 14.35 -21.30
C SER A 720 -22.52 14.96 -21.06
N LYS A 721 -21.93 14.76 -19.88
CA LYS A 721 -20.60 15.28 -19.51
C LYS A 721 -19.48 14.57 -20.25
N ILE A 722 -19.57 13.25 -20.48
CA ILE A 722 -18.63 12.51 -21.34
C ILE A 722 -18.64 13.09 -22.76
N THR A 723 -19.83 13.32 -23.33
CA THR A 723 -19.97 13.92 -24.67
C THR A 723 -19.40 15.34 -24.74
N TYR A 724 -19.60 16.16 -23.70
CA TYR A 724 -19.00 17.50 -23.62
C TYR A 724 -17.47 17.45 -23.68
N PHE A 725 -16.82 16.66 -22.81
CA PHE A 725 -15.34 16.59 -22.80
C PHE A 725 -14.77 15.94 -24.07
N LYS A 726 -15.48 14.98 -24.69
CA LYS A 726 -15.06 14.39 -25.98
C LYS A 726 -15.19 15.35 -27.17
N ASN A 727 -16.07 16.34 -27.09
CA ASN A 727 -16.24 17.37 -28.11
C ASN A 727 -15.43 18.64 -27.83
N ALA A 728 -14.75 18.73 -26.67
CA ALA A 728 -14.03 19.93 -26.26
C ALA A 728 -12.65 20.09 -26.95
N PHE A 729 -12.05 19.00 -27.43
CA PHE A 729 -10.76 19.00 -28.16
C PHE A 729 -10.53 17.70 -28.94
N ASP A 730 -9.72 17.74 -30.00
CA ASP A 730 -9.21 16.55 -30.68
C ASP A 730 -8.23 15.78 -29.77
N ALA A 731 -8.69 14.65 -29.23
CA ALA A 731 -7.92 13.78 -28.34
C ALA A 731 -6.69 13.14 -29.02
N GLU A 732 -6.75 12.78 -30.30
CA GLU A 732 -5.62 12.13 -31.00
C GLU A 732 -4.57 13.13 -31.44
N LYS A 733 -4.96 14.39 -31.70
CA LYS A 733 -4.01 15.49 -31.82
C LYS A 733 -3.39 15.84 -30.47
N ALA A 734 -4.18 16.01 -29.41
CA ALA A 734 -3.66 16.32 -28.08
C ALA A 734 -2.70 15.24 -27.52
N LYS A 735 -2.97 13.96 -27.79
CA LYS A 735 -2.07 12.83 -27.48
C LYS A 735 -0.75 12.83 -28.27
N ARG A 736 -0.67 13.49 -29.43
CA ARG A 736 0.54 13.61 -30.25
C ARG A 736 1.33 14.87 -29.92
N ASP A 737 0.63 16.01 -29.91
CA ASP A 737 1.22 17.35 -29.73
C ASP A 737 1.56 17.63 -28.24
N GLY A 738 1.04 16.82 -27.31
CA GLY A 738 1.26 16.97 -25.87
C GLY A 738 0.59 18.21 -25.25
N ARG A 739 -0.29 18.87 -25.99
CA ARG A 739 -1.02 20.10 -25.62
C ARG A 739 -2.47 19.98 -26.06
N ILE A 740 -3.39 20.46 -25.23
CA ILE A 740 -4.80 20.55 -25.61
C ILE A 740 -5.00 21.83 -26.43
N ILE A 741 -5.65 21.70 -27.58
CA ILE A 741 -6.17 22.81 -28.38
C ILE A 741 -7.69 22.71 -28.28
N PRO A 742 -8.38 23.69 -27.70
CA PRO A 742 -9.83 23.63 -27.52
C PRO A 742 -10.56 23.89 -28.85
N GLU A 743 -11.75 23.31 -28.98
CA GLU A 743 -12.71 23.68 -30.00
C GLU A 743 -13.42 25.02 -29.66
N PRO A 744 -13.99 25.74 -30.64
CA PRO A 744 -14.61 27.04 -30.42
C PRO A 744 -15.77 26.99 -29.39
N GLY A 745 -15.80 27.97 -28.49
CA GLY A 745 -16.79 28.08 -27.41
C GLY A 745 -16.42 27.34 -26.11
N ILE A 746 -15.21 26.79 -26.00
CA ILE A 746 -14.71 26.12 -24.77
C ILE A 746 -13.90 27.08 -23.87
N ASP A 747 -13.15 28.03 -24.43
CA ASP A 747 -12.35 29.01 -23.68
C ASP A 747 -12.42 30.40 -24.36
N GLU A 748 -13.03 31.37 -23.68
CA GLU A 748 -13.32 32.70 -24.24
C GLU A 748 -12.07 33.54 -24.49
N GLU A 749 -11.02 33.42 -23.67
CA GLU A 749 -9.79 34.20 -23.82
C GLU A 749 -9.00 33.73 -25.05
N TYR A 750 -8.93 32.41 -25.26
CA TYR A 750 -8.30 31.81 -26.43
C TYR A 750 -9.06 32.15 -27.73
N ASP A 751 -10.39 32.05 -27.75
CA ASP A 751 -11.19 32.40 -28.93
C ASP A 751 -11.12 33.90 -29.25
N ALA A 752 -11.10 34.77 -28.23
CA ALA A 752 -10.88 36.20 -28.41
C ALA A 752 -9.51 36.49 -29.03
N ALA A 753 -8.44 35.87 -28.52
CA ALA A 753 -7.09 36.04 -29.06
C ALA A 753 -6.97 35.49 -30.50
N LEU A 754 -7.58 34.33 -30.81
CA LEU A 754 -7.63 33.80 -32.18
C LEU A 754 -8.39 34.72 -33.14
N LYS A 755 -9.49 35.32 -32.70
CA LYS A 755 -10.29 36.27 -33.49
C LYS A 755 -9.52 37.56 -33.77
N GLU A 756 -8.77 38.05 -32.79
CA GLU A 756 -7.90 39.22 -32.90
C GLU A 756 -6.70 38.96 -33.84
N ILE A 757 -6.01 37.81 -33.69
CA ILE A 757 -4.94 37.38 -34.60
C ILE A 757 -5.44 37.32 -36.05
N LYS A 758 -6.65 36.77 -36.28
CA LYS A 758 -7.28 36.72 -37.62
C LYS A 758 -7.59 38.12 -38.17
N LEU A 759 -8.03 39.06 -37.33
CA LEU A 759 -8.29 40.44 -37.74
C LEU A 759 -6.99 41.17 -38.12
N ILE A 760 -5.98 41.15 -37.25
CA ILE A 760 -4.69 41.81 -37.48
C ILE A 760 -3.96 41.19 -38.68
N SER A 761 -4.03 39.87 -38.86
CA SER A 761 -3.47 39.20 -40.05
C SER A 761 -4.13 39.69 -41.34
N LYS A 762 -5.47 39.86 -41.34
CA LYS A 762 -6.19 40.42 -42.48
C LYS A 762 -5.80 41.87 -42.76
N GLU A 763 -5.66 42.71 -41.72
CA GLU A 763 -5.23 44.10 -41.87
C GLU A 763 -3.79 44.21 -42.42
N LEU A 764 -2.90 43.30 -42.01
CA LEU A 764 -1.55 43.17 -42.56
C LEU A 764 -1.55 42.74 -44.04
N ASP A 765 -2.46 41.86 -44.46
CA ASP A 765 -2.63 41.44 -45.86
C ASP A 765 -3.29 42.53 -46.72
N ASP A 766 -4.35 43.17 -46.23
CA ASP A 766 -5.02 44.31 -46.88
C ASP A 766 -4.03 45.48 -47.07
N PHE A 767 -3.10 45.69 -46.11
CA PHE A 767 -1.99 46.63 -46.23
C PHE A 767 -0.99 46.23 -47.33
N LEU A 768 -0.61 44.95 -47.45
CA LEU A 768 0.26 44.48 -48.55
C LEU A 768 -0.42 44.65 -49.91
N ALA A 769 -1.70 44.29 -50.02
CA ALA A 769 -2.46 44.41 -51.25
C ALA A 769 -2.56 45.88 -51.71
N SER A 770 -2.91 46.78 -50.78
CA SER A 770 -3.05 48.22 -51.05
C SER A 770 -1.72 48.87 -51.45
N ASN A 771 -0.63 48.56 -50.74
CA ASN A 771 0.69 49.11 -51.05
C ASN A 771 1.33 48.48 -52.30
N GLY A 772 1.08 47.19 -52.53
CA GLY A 772 1.54 46.49 -53.74
C GLY A 772 0.86 46.99 -55.00
N ALA A 773 -0.46 47.25 -54.93
CA ALA A 773 -1.20 47.92 -56.00
C ALA A 773 -0.65 49.32 -56.27
N ARG A 774 -0.41 50.13 -55.21
CA ARG A 774 0.17 51.48 -55.32
C ARG A 774 1.58 51.50 -55.93
N MET A 775 2.41 50.49 -55.65
CA MET A 775 3.75 50.36 -56.24
C MET A 775 3.77 49.57 -57.56
N GLY A 776 2.67 48.95 -57.97
CA GLY A 776 2.57 48.13 -59.18
C GLY A 776 3.35 46.81 -59.13
N VAL A 777 3.61 46.28 -57.93
CA VAL A 777 4.42 45.05 -57.71
C VAL A 777 3.85 44.28 -56.52
N ARG A 778 3.76 42.95 -56.62
CA ARG A 778 3.34 42.09 -55.50
C ARG A 778 4.38 42.14 -54.38
N LEU A 779 3.98 42.60 -53.21
CA LEU A 779 4.78 42.58 -51.98
C LEU A 779 4.59 41.27 -51.22
N ALA A 780 5.51 40.97 -50.32
CA ALA A 780 5.41 39.86 -49.36
C ALA A 780 6.05 40.26 -48.02
N TYR A 781 5.61 39.63 -46.92
CA TYR A 781 6.31 39.67 -45.65
C TYR A 781 7.39 38.59 -45.59
N TRP A 782 8.51 38.91 -44.93
CA TRP A 782 9.64 38.01 -44.70
C TRP A 782 10.10 38.03 -43.25
N GLY A 783 10.74 36.92 -42.84
CA GLY A 783 11.56 36.81 -41.65
C GLY A 783 10.96 35.98 -40.52
N THR A 784 11.83 35.37 -39.72
CA THR A 784 11.49 34.56 -38.53
C THR A 784 11.80 35.33 -37.25
N ASN A 785 11.17 34.93 -36.14
CA ASN A 785 11.35 35.49 -34.80
C ASN A 785 11.37 37.04 -34.80
N ARG A 786 12.46 37.66 -34.30
CA ARG A 786 12.64 39.13 -34.21
C ARG A 786 12.69 39.86 -35.57
N ASN A 787 12.75 39.12 -36.67
CA ASN A 787 12.79 39.65 -38.03
C ASN A 787 11.47 39.48 -38.82
N ARG A 788 10.41 38.94 -38.20
CA ARG A 788 9.07 38.81 -38.82
C ARG A 788 8.54 40.16 -39.37
N PHE A 789 7.63 40.04 -40.34
CA PHE A 789 6.88 41.12 -41.00
C PHE A 789 7.75 42.26 -41.56
N GLN A 790 8.97 41.96 -42.03
CA GLN A 790 9.70 42.86 -42.92
C GLN A 790 9.10 42.77 -44.32
N ILE A 791 8.78 43.91 -44.94
CA ILE A 791 8.19 43.98 -46.29
C ILE A 791 9.32 43.83 -47.32
N GLU A 792 9.30 42.78 -48.13
CA GLU A 792 10.22 42.62 -49.25
C GLU A 792 9.77 43.44 -50.47
N VAL A 793 10.64 44.36 -50.90
CA VAL A 793 10.45 45.23 -52.07
C VAL A 793 11.57 44.94 -53.08
N PRO A 794 11.26 44.46 -54.30
CA PRO A 794 12.27 44.28 -55.35
C PRO A 794 12.98 45.59 -55.71
N ASP A 795 14.26 45.53 -56.09
CA ASP A 795 15.07 46.72 -56.40
C ASP A 795 14.44 47.63 -57.50
N SER A 796 13.63 47.05 -58.40
CA SER A 796 12.85 47.77 -59.43
C SER A 796 11.66 48.59 -58.91
N ALA A 797 11.30 48.47 -57.62
CA ALA A 797 10.23 49.22 -56.97
C ALA A 797 10.71 50.17 -55.86
N VAL A 798 12.00 50.12 -55.48
CA VAL A 798 12.57 50.91 -54.37
C VAL A 798 12.34 52.42 -54.51
N SER A 799 12.32 52.96 -55.73
CA SER A 799 12.03 54.38 -56.00
C SER A 799 10.58 54.80 -55.74
N ARG A 800 9.66 53.85 -55.48
CA ARG A 800 8.24 54.07 -55.18
C ARG A 800 7.87 53.81 -53.71
N VAL A 801 8.86 53.47 -52.87
CA VAL A 801 8.68 53.23 -51.43
C VAL A 801 8.44 54.56 -50.69
N PRO A 802 7.43 54.66 -49.81
CA PRO A 802 7.20 55.87 -49.02
C PRO A 802 8.39 56.23 -48.10
N HIS A 803 8.75 57.52 -48.03
CA HIS A 803 9.84 58.00 -47.17
C HIS A 803 9.66 57.71 -45.66
N ALA A 804 8.45 57.38 -45.20
CA ALA A 804 8.18 56.97 -43.83
C ALA A 804 8.64 55.53 -43.50
N TRP A 805 8.99 54.72 -44.51
CA TRP A 805 9.39 53.32 -44.32
C TRP A 805 10.89 53.22 -44.04
N GLN A 806 11.26 52.57 -42.94
CA GLN A 806 12.65 52.38 -42.52
C GLN A 806 13.24 51.13 -43.18
N LEU A 807 14.46 51.24 -43.74
CA LEU A 807 15.19 50.09 -44.29
C LEU A 807 15.69 49.20 -43.15
N ALA A 808 15.25 47.94 -43.12
CA ALA A 808 15.56 46.98 -42.07
C ALA A 808 16.67 45.97 -42.47
N SER A 809 16.68 45.52 -43.73
CA SER A 809 17.77 44.70 -44.29
C SER A 809 17.79 44.79 -45.82
N GLN A 810 18.84 44.28 -46.48
CA GLN A 810 18.94 44.25 -47.94
C GLN A 810 19.65 43.00 -48.45
N ARG A 811 19.19 42.48 -49.59
CA ARG A 811 19.81 41.40 -50.37
C ARG A 811 19.92 41.87 -51.81
N LYS A 812 20.87 41.34 -52.59
CA LYS A 812 21.00 41.66 -54.02
C LYS A 812 19.68 41.33 -54.75
N GLY A 813 18.96 42.35 -55.22
CA GLY A 813 17.66 42.24 -55.91
C GLY A 813 16.44 42.62 -55.07
N VAL A 814 16.53 42.68 -53.74
CA VAL A 814 15.39 42.91 -52.81
C VAL A 814 15.85 43.70 -51.58
N LYS A 815 15.17 44.82 -51.28
CA LYS A 815 15.34 45.59 -50.05
C LYS A 815 14.15 45.38 -49.12
N ARG A 816 14.42 45.30 -47.81
CA ARG A 816 13.43 44.99 -46.79
C ARG A 816 13.13 46.19 -45.93
N TYR A 817 11.85 46.52 -45.81
CA TYR A 817 11.39 47.72 -45.10
C TYR A 817 10.46 47.38 -43.94
N ARG A 818 10.38 48.29 -42.98
CA ARG A 818 9.33 48.34 -41.95
C ARG A 818 8.61 49.68 -42.07
N SER A 819 7.28 49.66 -42.15
CA SER A 819 6.46 50.87 -42.01
C SER A 819 6.06 51.07 -40.54
N PRO A 820 5.72 52.30 -40.11
CA PRO A 820 5.19 52.53 -38.76
C PRO A 820 3.90 51.72 -38.50
N GLU A 821 2.98 51.70 -39.47
CA GLU A 821 1.71 50.96 -39.43
C GLU A 821 1.94 49.45 -39.27
N THR A 822 2.86 48.87 -40.06
CA THR A 822 3.25 47.45 -39.94
C THR A 822 3.93 47.15 -38.60
N GLN A 823 4.69 48.09 -38.05
CA GLN A 823 5.37 47.91 -36.77
C GLN A 823 4.40 47.96 -35.58
N GLU A 824 3.36 48.78 -35.64
CA GLU A 824 2.28 48.81 -34.67
C GLU A 824 1.41 47.54 -34.74
N LEU A 825 0.94 47.16 -35.95
CA LEU A 825 0.20 45.91 -36.16
C LEU A 825 1.02 44.68 -35.75
N PHE A 826 2.34 44.66 -35.97
CA PHE A 826 3.20 43.59 -35.49
C PHE A 826 3.31 43.54 -33.96
N ALA A 827 3.37 44.68 -33.28
CA ALA A 827 3.37 44.72 -31.81
C ALA A 827 2.04 44.23 -31.21
N GLN A 828 0.92 44.59 -31.84
CA GLN A 828 -0.41 44.07 -31.48
C GLN A 828 -0.51 42.56 -31.74
N LEU A 829 -0.03 42.08 -32.89
CA LEU A 829 -0.01 40.65 -33.24
C LEU A 829 0.81 39.83 -32.24
N VAL A 830 2.01 40.30 -31.85
CA VAL A 830 2.84 39.62 -30.84
C VAL A 830 2.13 39.57 -29.48
N SER A 831 1.50 40.67 -29.05
CA SER A 831 0.67 40.69 -27.83
C SER A 831 -0.51 39.71 -27.88
N ALA A 832 -1.15 39.55 -29.05
CA ALA A 832 -2.24 38.60 -29.24
C ALA A 832 -1.74 37.13 -29.28
N GLU A 833 -0.59 36.88 -29.91
CA GLU A 833 0.08 35.57 -29.90
C GLU A 833 0.54 35.17 -28.49
N GLU A 834 1.14 36.10 -27.74
CA GLU A 834 1.55 35.90 -26.34
C GLU A 834 0.36 35.60 -25.42
N ARG A 835 -0.78 36.28 -25.61
CA ARG A 835 -2.03 35.96 -24.90
C ARG A 835 -2.60 34.59 -25.29
N LYS A 836 -2.63 34.27 -26.58
CA LYS A 836 -3.05 32.94 -27.07
C LYS A 836 -2.14 31.83 -26.51
N ASP A 837 -0.83 32.05 -26.41
CA ASP A 837 0.11 31.10 -25.80
C ASP A 837 0.09 31.12 -24.26
N ALA A 838 -0.42 32.17 -23.62
CA ALA A 838 -0.74 32.19 -22.19
C ALA A 838 -1.99 31.34 -21.89
N ALA A 839 -3.09 31.55 -22.62
CA ALA A 839 -4.32 30.78 -22.50
C ALA A 839 -4.06 29.27 -22.71
N LEU A 840 -3.33 28.90 -23.78
CA LEU A 840 -2.96 27.50 -24.05
C LEU A 840 -2.18 26.80 -22.94
N ARG A 841 -1.48 27.53 -22.06
CA ARG A 841 -0.79 26.96 -20.89
C ARG A 841 -1.74 26.65 -19.73
N VAL A 842 -2.88 27.33 -19.64
CA VAL A 842 -3.84 27.19 -18.54
C VAL A 842 -5.07 26.36 -18.94
N ILE A 843 -5.43 26.29 -20.23
CA ILE A 843 -6.57 25.51 -20.76
C ILE A 843 -6.61 24.06 -20.25
N MET A 844 -5.47 23.38 -20.12
CA MET A 844 -5.44 22.02 -19.55
C MET A 844 -5.92 21.99 -18.08
N GLN A 845 -5.55 23.01 -17.29
CA GLN A 845 -6.03 23.16 -15.91
C GLN A 845 -7.51 23.54 -15.87
N HIS A 846 -7.98 24.42 -16.76
CA HIS A 846 -9.41 24.78 -16.88
C HIS A 846 -10.29 23.55 -17.19
N ILE A 847 -9.88 22.70 -18.14
CA ILE A 847 -10.62 21.48 -18.51
C ILE A 847 -10.65 20.47 -17.36
N PHE A 848 -9.52 20.28 -16.65
CA PHE A 848 -9.47 19.38 -15.49
C PHE A 848 -10.24 19.93 -14.29
N ALA A 849 -10.29 21.24 -14.08
CA ALA A 849 -11.15 21.88 -13.09
C ALA A 849 -12.64 21.66 -13.42
N SER A 850 -13.06 21.89 -14.67
CA SER A 850 -14.44 21.64 -15.10
C SER A 850 -14.88 20.17 -14.94
N PHE A 851 -13.96 19.23 -15.15
CA PHE A 851 -14.20 17.82 -14.84
C PHE A 851 -14.38 17.58 -13.33
N THR A 852 -13.63 18.32 -12.51
CA THR A 852 -13.59 18.25 -11.04
C THR A 852 -14.82 18.85 -10.37
N ASP A 853 -15.49 19.85 -10.96
CA ASP A 853 -16.84 20.32 -10.56
C ASP A 853 -17.87 19.17 -10.47
N SER A 854 -17.57 18.04 -11.14
CA SER A 854 -18.42 16.86 -11.23
C SER A 854 -17.93 15.68 -10.39
N PHE A 855 -16.89 15.84 -9.55
CA PHE A 855 -16.19 14.77 -8.83
C PHE A 855 -17.15 13.81 -8.11
N GLN A 856 -18.14 14.35 -7.39
CA GLN A 856 -19.11 13.55 -6.62
C GLN A 856 -19.87 12.53 -7.48
N ASN A 857 -20.16 12.84 -8.75
CA ASN A 857 -20.81 11.91 -9.67
C ASN A 857 -19.83 10.87 -10.20
N TRP A 858 -18.63 11.25 -10.65
CA TRP A 858 -17.61 10.26 -11.06
C TRP A 858 -17.28 9.28 -9.92
N HIS A 859 -17.15 9.79 -8.70
CA HIS A 859 -16.92 9.02 -7.49
C HIS A 859 -18.12 8.13 -7.09
N SER A 860 -19.35 8.62 -7.25
CA SER A 860 -20.57 7.80 -7.07
C SER A 860 -20.60 6.62 -8.04
N ALA A 861 -20.32 6.85 -9.33
CA ALA A 861 -20.27 5.80 -10.34
C ALA A 861 -19.16 4.77 -10.03
N MET A 862 -17.96 5.24 -9.63
CA MET A 862 -16.87 4.36 -9.20
C MET A 862 -17.30 3.46 -8.03
N LYS A 863 -17.98 4.01 -7.01
CA LYS A 863 -18.50 3.21 -5.89
C LYS A 863 -19.51 2.14 -6.33
N CYS A 864 -20.43 2.47 -7.24
CA CYS A 864 -21.40 1.51 -7.78
C CYS A 864 -20.70 0.36 -8.53
N LEU A 865 -19.68 0.68 -9.33
CA LEU A 865 -18.87 -0.30 -10.07
C LEU A 865 -18.00 -1.15 -9.14
N ALA A 866 -17.43 -0.56 -8.08
CA ALA A 866 -16.65 -1.27 -7.07
C ALA A 866 -17.50 -2.32 -6.34
N GLU A 867 -18.71 -1.95 -5.93
CA GLU A 867 -19.65 -2.87 -5.25
C GLU A 867 -20.16 -3.96 -6.21
N LEU A 868 -20.46 -3.61 -7.46
CA LEU A 868 -20.83 -4.57 -8.50
C LEU A 868 -19.71 -5.61 -8.75
N ASP A 869 -18.45 -5.18 -8.86
CA ASP A 869 -17.30 -6.07 -9.06
C ASP A 869 -17.09 -6.99 -7.84
N CYS A 870 -17.28 -6.49 -6.61
CA CYS A 870 -17.25 -7.31 -5.39
C CYS A 870 -18.37 -8.37 -5.37
N LEU A 871 -19.60 -8.01 -5.76
CA LEU A 871 -20.72 -8.94 -5.85
C LEU A 871 -20.49 -9.99 -6.95
N ILE A 872 -19.88 -9.61 -8.07
CA ILE A 872 -19.48 -10.50 -9.15
C ILE A 872 -18.35 -11.46 -8.72
N ALA A 873 -17.41 -11.01 -7.88
CA ALA A 873 -16.39 -11.89 -7.29
C ALA A 873 -17.01 -12.90 -6.29
N LEU A 874 -17.88 -12.44 -5.39
CA LEU A 874 -18.62 -13.32 -4.46
C LEU A 874 -19.53 -14.33 -5.20
N ALA A 875 -20.11 -13.96 -6.34
CA ALA A 875 -20.87 -14.88 -7.19
C ALA A 875 -19.99 -15.95 -7.85
N GLN A 876 -18.81 -15.58 -8.35
CA GLN A 876 -17.84 -16.56 -8.89
C GLN A 876 -17.31 -17.50 -7.80
N TYR A 877 -16.98 -16.97 -6.62
CA TYR A 877 -16.63 -17.80 -5.47
C TYR A 877 -17.78 -18.77 -5.16
N SER A 878 -19.02 -18.28 -5.07
CA SER A 878 -20.19 -19.10 -4.76
C SER A 878 -20.46 -20.23 -5.77
N MET A 879 -20.11 -20.05 -7.05
CA MET A 879 -20.19 -21.10 -8.08
C MET A 879 -19.01 -22.09 -8.02
N ASN A 880 -17.84 -21.63 -7.59
CA ASN A 880 -16.57 -22.37 -7.69
C ASN A 880 -15.98 -22.73 -6.31
N ALA A 881 -16.74 -22.66 -5.22
CA ALA A 881 -16.22 -22.85 -3.86
C ALA A 881 -15.90 -24.32 -3.56
N ALA A 882 -16.89 -25.18 -3.73
CA ALA A 882 -16.85 -26.64 -3.56
C ALA A 882 -17.94 -27.30 -4.43
N THR A 883 -17.99 -28.62 -4.48
CA THR A 883 -19.04 -29.39 -5.17
C THR A 883 -20.43 -29.23 -4.52
N VAL A 884 -20.47 -29.02 -3.20
CA VAL A 884 -21.68 -28.76 -2.41
C VAL A 884 -21.56 -27.38 -1.76
N THR A 885 -22.54 -26.51 -1.99
CA THR A 885 -22.60 -25.18 -1.37
C THR A 885 -24.01 -24.79 -0.96
N CYS A 886 -24.17 -24.29 0.26
CA CYS A 886 -25.42 -23.78 0.79
C CYS A 886 -25.44 -22.24 0.84
N LEU A 887 -26.64 -21.66 0.85
CA LEU A 887 -26.85 -20.25 1.17
C LEU A 887 -27.13 -20.11 2.68
N PRO A 888 -26.29 -19.42 3.47
CA PRO A 888 -26.44 -19.36 4.93
C PRO A 888 -27.71 -18.63 5.37
N ILE A 889 -28.47 -19.24 6.29
CA ILE A 889 -29.74 -18.71 6.78
C ILE A 889 -29.51 -17.97 8.10
N PHE A 890 -29.59 -16.64 8.04
CA PHE A 890 -29.58 -15.78 9.23
C PHE A 890 -30.95 -15.75 9.89
N VAL A 891 -30.99 -16.09 11.18
CA VAL A 891 -32.19 -16.11 12.01
C VAL A 891 -32.11 -14.98 13.04
N ASP A 892 -33.17 -14.19 13.15
CA ASP A 892 -33.25 -13.05 14.07
C ASP A 892 -33.75 -13.53 15.46
N LEU A 893 -33.42 -12.84 16.55
CA LEU A 893 -33.69 -13.32 17.94
C LEU A 893 -35.12 -12.98 18.40
N SER A 894 -36.09 -13.76 17.91
CA SER A 894 -37.51 -13.68 18.25
C SER A 894 -37.85 -14.16 19.67
N GLU A 895 -39.10 -13.94 20.11
CA GLU A 895 -39.62 -14.48 21.38
C GLU A 895 -39.55 -16.03 21.46
N SER A 896 -39.57 -16.71 20.30
CA SER A 896 -39.41 -18.16 20.18
C SER A 896 -37.96 -18.65 20.23
N ILE A 897 -36.96 -17.82 19.90
CA ILE A 897 -35.55 -18.21 19.85
C ILE A 897 -34.77 -17.42 20.90
N GLN A 898 -34.79 -17.94 22.12
CA GLN A 898 -34.30 -17.24 23.32
C GLN A 898 -32.78 -17.34 23.54
N GLN A 899 -32.04 -18.06 22.68
CA GLN A 899 -30.59 -18.24 22.77
C GLN A 899 -29.91 -18.10 21.39
N PRO A 900 -28.71 -17.49 21.31
CA PRO A 900 -27.91 -17.50 20.08
C PRO A 900 -27.49 -18.93 19.70
N PHE A 901 -27.35 -19.22 18.41
CA PHE A 901 -26.87 -20.54 17.95
C PHE A 901 -26.04 -20.43 16.66
N LEU A 902 -25.28 -21.48 16.35
CA LEU A 902 -24.56 -21.68 15.09
C LEU A 902 -24.64 -23.17 14.72
N ASP A 903 -25.15 -23.46 13.54
CA ASP A 903 -25.40 -24.81 13.03
C ASP A 903 -24.83 -24.92 11.60
N ILE A 904 -23.83 -25.80 11.42
CA ILE A 904 -23.14 -26.06 10.15
C ILE A 904 -23.13 -27.57 9.91
N VAL A 905 -23.62 -28.01 8.76
CA VAL A 905 -23.64 -29.42 8.34
C VAL A 905 -22.70 -29.61 7.16
N GLU A 906 -21.85 -30.64 7.23
CA GLU A 906 -20.82 -31.00 6.24
C GLU A 906 -19.95 -29.82 5.78
N GLY A 907 -19.59 -28.92 6.70
CA GLY A 907 -18.71 -27.79 6.39
C GLY A 907 -17.31 -28.22 5.97
N GLN A 908 -16.71 -27.52 5.03
CA GLN A 908 -15.33 -27.74 4.57
C GLN A 908 -14.48 -26.45 4.71
N HIS A 909 -13.16 -26.61 4.87
CA HIS A 909 -12.25 -25.49 5.06
C HIS A 909 -11.99 -24.73 3.74
N PRO A 910 -12.42 -23.46 3.58
CA PRO A 910 -12.47 -22.79 2.28
C PRO A 910 -11.14 -22.72 1.51
N CYS A 911 -10.02 -22.59 2.22
CA CYS A 911 -8.68 -22.42 1.63
C CYS A 911 -7.94 -23.74 1.31
N LEU A 912 -8.44 -24.91 1.75
CA LEU A 912 -7.74 -26.20 1.57
C LEU A 912 -8.18 -26.97 0.31
N LEU A 913 -9.38 -26.68 -0.20
CA LEU A 913 -10.08 -27.46 -1.23
C LEU A 913 -9.34 -27.63 -2.56
N ASN A 914 -8.47 -26.69 -2.93
CA ASN A 914 -7.73 -26.71 -4.21
C ASN A 914 -6.20 -26.81 -4.03
N THR A 915 -5.69 -26.64 -2.81
CA THR A 915 -4.26 -26.45 -2.53
C THR A 915 -3.61 -27.74 -2.02
N PHE A 916 -4.40 -28.71 -1.57
CA PHE A 916 -3.91 -29.91 -0.91
C PHE A 916 -3.66 -31.04 -1.91
N THR A 917 -2.40 -31.23 -2.32
CA THR A 917 -1.97 -32.32 -3.21
C THR A 917 -2.01 -33.72 -2.58
N GLY A 918 -2.49 -33.84 -1.34
CA GLY A 918 -2.42 -35.05 -0.50
C GLY A 918 -3.75 -35.76 -0.20
N GLY A 919 -4.88 -35.33 -0.77
CA GLY A 919 -6.19 -36.00 -0.59
C GLY A 919 -7.38 -35.08 -0.35
N ASP A 920 -8.58 -35.66 -0.28
CA ASP A 920 -9.85 -34.94 -0.14
C ASP A 920 -10.04 -34.28 1.25
N VAL A 921 -10.64 -33.09 1.26
CA VAL A 921 -10.97 -32.36 2.50
C VAL A 921 -12.26 -32.93 3.12
N ILE A 922 -12.10 -33.69 4.20
CA ILE A 922 -13.21 -34.35 4.91
C ILE A 922 -14.17 -33.32 5.52
N PRO A 923 -15.48 -33.35 5.17
CA PRO A 923 -16.47 -32.43 5.70
C PRO A 923 -16.82 -32.71 7.17
N ASN A 924 -17.16 -31.66 7.90
CA ASN A 924 -17.33 -31.68 9.36
C ASN A 924 -18.58 -30.92 9.82
N ASP A 925 -19.31 -31.53 10.74
CA ASP A 925 -20.55 -31.02 11.33
C ASP A 925 -20.23 -30.24 12.62
N VAL A 926 -20.82 -29.06 12.82
CA VAL A 926 -20.58 -28.21 14.01
C VAL A 926 -21.88 -27.55 14.46
N HIS A 927 -22.35 -27.91 15.65
CA HIS A 927 -23.57 -27.38 16.25
C HIS A 927 -23.26 -26.76 17.63
N LEU A 928 -23.62 -25.48 17.81
CA LEU A 928 -23.44 -24.70 19.05
C LEU A 928 -24.79 -24.05 19.40
N GLY A 929 -25.42 -24.51 20.47
CA GLY A 929 -26.80 -24.13 20.82
C GLY A 929 -27.85 -24.83 19.95
N SER A 930 -29.13 -24.53 20.22
CA SER A 930 -30.27 -24.92 19.38
C SER A 930 -31.18 -23.72 19.12
N GLY A 931 -31.77 -23.66 17.93
CA GLY A 931 -32.58 -22.53 17.44
C GLY A 931 -34.06 -22.84 17.27
N GLU A 932 -34.62 -23.78 18.04
CA GLU A 932 -35.99 -24.28 17.87
C GLU A 932 -36.84 -24.14 19.17
N SER A 933 -38.16 -24.15 18.99
CA SER A 933 -39.14 -23.81 20.04
C SER A 933 -39.19 -24.84 21.18
N ALA A 934 -39.70 -24.41 22.34
CA ALA A 934 -39.72 -25.21 23.57
C ALA A 934 -40.75 -26.36 23.61
N ASP A 935 -41.43 -26.66 22.49
CA ASP A 935 -42.58 -27.58 22.44
C ASP A 935 -42.21 -29.01 21.97
N ASP A 936 -41.04 -29.22 21.36
CA ASP A 936 -40.56 -30.54 20.94
C ASP A 936 -39.67 -31.20 22.02
N GLU A 937 -40.31 -31.87 22.99
CA GLU A 937 -39.67 -32.47 24.19
C GLU A 937 -38.58 -33.55 23.90
N ILE A 938 -38.35 -33.92 22.65
CA ILE A 938 -37.60 -35.13 22.26
C ILE A 938 -36.17 -34.83 21.78
N GLN A 939 -35.82 -33.58 21.42
CA GLN A 939 -34.44 -33.24 21.04
C GLN A 939 -33.65 -32.56 22.16
N SER A 940 -32.50 -33.15 22.51
CA SER A 940 -31.59 -32.66 23.54
C SER A 940 -31.14 -31.22 23.28
N LYS A 941 -31.42 -30.31 24.23
CA LYS A 941 -30.98 -28.91 24.21
C LYS A 941 -29.45 -28.82 24.04
N MET A 942 -28.99 -28.55 22.83
CA MET A 942 -27.56 -28.49 22.51
C MET A 942 -26.86 -27.34 23.27
N PRO A 943 -25.65 -27.58 23.81
CA PRO A 943 -24.90 -26.59 24.57
C PRO A 943 -24.19 -25.57 23.66
N LEU A 944 -23.93 -24.38 24.21
CA LEU A 944 -23.23 -23.28 23.51
C LEU A 944 -21.71 -23.41 23.57
N THR A 945 -21.19 -24.13 24.56
CA THR A 945 -19.76 -24.39 24.75
C THR A 945 -19.49 -25.87 24.51
N LEU A 946 -18.58 -26.19 23.57
CA LEU A 946 -18.07 -27.54 23.35
C LEU A 946 -16.60 -27.65 23.79
N LEU A 947 -16.33 -28.64 24.63
CA LEU A 947 -14.98 -29.10 24.93
C LEU A 947 -14.53 -30.07 23.83
N VAL A 948 -13.63 -29.60 22.96
CA VAL A 948 -13.06 -30.33 21.82
C VAL A 948 -11.80 -31.07 22.29
N THR A 949 -11.72 -32.36 21.97
CA THR A 949 -10.61 -33.23 22.40
C THR A 949 -10.03 -34.04 21.25
N GLY A 950 -8.80 -34.53 21.41
CA GLY A 950 -8.15 -35.40 20.43
C GLY A 950 -6.68 -35.08 20.14
N PRO A 951 -6.02 -35.89 19.30
CA PRO A 951 -4.59 -35.78 19.01
C PRO A 951 -4.28 -34.50 18.21
N ASN A 952 -3.04 -34.00 18.27
CA ASN A 952 -2.64 -32.77 17.58
C ASN A 952 -2.76 -32.87 16.05
N MET A 953 -2.42 -34.04 15.51
CA MET A 953 -2.60 -34.33 14.08
C MET A 953 -4.04 -34.72 13.70
N GLY A 954 -4.99 -34.70 14.66
CA GLY A 954 -6.40 -35.04 14.40
C GLY A 954 -7.25 -33.92 13.79
N GLY A 955 -6.69 -32.72 13.58
CA GLY A 955 -7.38 -31.60 12.93
C GLY A 955 -8.14 -30.62 13.83
N LYS A 956 -7.95 -30.64 15.16
CA LYS A 956 -8.65 -29.75 16.12
C LYS A 956 -8.61 -28.27 15.71
N SER A 957 -7.41 -27.75 15.42
CA SER A 957 -7.19 -26.36 15.05
C SER A 957 -7.77 -26.03 13.67
N THR A 958 -7.76 -26.99 12.74
CA THR A 958 -8.38 -26.88 11.41
C THR A 958 -9.90 -26.76 11.52
N LEU A 959 -10.55 -27.55 12.38
CA LEU A 959 -11.98 -27.47 12.65
C LEU A 959 -12.36 -26.08 13.16
N MET A 960 -11.65 -25.55 14.16
CA MET A 960 -11.91 -24.22 14.72
C MET A 960 -11.70 -23.11 13.68
N ARG A 961 -10.61 -23.16 12.90
CA ARG A 961 -10.37 -22.24 11.78
C ARG A 961 -11.51 -22.30 10.74
N GLN A 962 -11.92 -23.50 10.35
CA GLN A 962 -13.04 -23.72 9.44
C GLN A 962 -14.34 -23.08 9.96
N THR A 963 -14.71 -23.31 11.23
CA THR A 963 -15.94 -22.72 11.81
C THR A 963 -15.93 -21.19 11.73
N ALA A 964 -14.81 -20.53 12.05
CA ALA A 964 -14.71 -19.08 11.92
C ALA A 964 -14.71 -18.61 10.46
N LEU A 965 -13.96 -19.25 9.56
CA LEU A 965 -13.93 -18.87 8.13
C LEU A 965 -15.31 -19.02 7.46
N LEU A 966 -16.04 -20.09 7.75
CA LEU A 966 -17.43 -20.28 7.29
C LEU A 966 -18.37 -19.22 7.87
N THR A 967 -18.18 -18.82 9.13
CA THR A 967 -18.94 -17.73 9.77
C THR A 967 -18.66 -16.37 9.11
N VAL A 968 -17.38 -16.07 8.79
CA VAL A 968 -16.99 -14.85 8.05
C VAL A 968 -17.64 -14.84 6.65
N LEU A 969 -17.54 -15.94 5.89
CA LEU A 969 -18.14 -16.05 4.56
C LEU A 969 -19.67 -15.89 4.58
N ALA A 970 -20.35 -16.45 5.60
CA ALA A 970 -21.78 -16.25 5.79
C ALA A 970 -22.12 -14.77 6.00
N HIS A 971 -21.38 -14.07 6.86
CA HIS A 971 -21.54 -12.64 7.09
C HIS A 971 -21.16 -11.76 5.88
N LEU A 972 -20.30 -12.22 4.95
CA LEU A 972 -20.05 -11.50 3.69
C LEU A 972 -21.29 -11.45 2.78
N GLY A 973 -22.18 -12.45 2.88
CA GLY A 973 -23.40 -12.57 2.08
C GLY A 973 -23.23 -13.39 0.79
N CYS A 974 -22.39 -14.43 0.82
CA CYS A 974 -22.17 -15.37 -0.29
C CYS A 974 -22.60 -16.80 0.09
N ARG A 975 -22.52 -17.75 -0.86
CA ARG A 975 -22.61 -19.19 -0.53
C ARG A 975 -21.35 -19.67 0.16
N ILE A 976 -21.45 -20.74 0.94
CA ILE A 976 -20.33 -21.35 1.66
C ILE A 976 -20.21 -22.85 1.35
N PRO A 977 -19.00 -23.45 1.43
CA PRO A 977 -18.81 -24.89 1.24
C PRO A 977 -19.26 -25.66 2.49
N ALA A 978 -20.56 -25.98 2.50
CA ALA A 978 -21.30 -26.76 3.48
C ALA A 978 -22.61 -27.26 2.83
N SER A 979 -23.25 -28.30 3.37
CA SER A 979 -24.57 -28.75 2.88
C SER A 979 -25.72 -27.99 3.54
N SER A 980 -25.56 -27.52 4.78
CA SER A 980 -26.47 -26.59 5.44
C SER A 980 -25.73 -25.63 6.37
N CYS A 981 -26.29 -24.43 6.56
CA CYS A 981 -25.80 -23.46 7.53
C CYS A 981 -26.95 -22.56 8.03
N ARG A 982 -27.22 -22.59 9.34
CA ARG A 982 -28.18 -21.74 10.06
C ARG A 982 -27.45 -21.04 11.21
N LEU A 983 -27.63 -19.74 11.38
CA LEU A 983 -26.99 -19.01 12.48
C LEU A 983 -27.78 -17.78 12.91
N THR A 984 -27.67 -17.41 14.19
CA THR A 984 -27.97 -16.04 14.62
C THR A 984 -26.71 -15.17 14.47
N PRO A 985 -26.83 -13.86 14.18
CA PRO A 985 -25.67 -13.00 13.91
C PRO A 985 -24.57 -13.04 14.97
N VAL A 986 -23.32 -13.01 14.50
CA VAL A 986 -22.12 -12.93 15.35
C VAL A 986 -21.62 -11.47 15.41
N ASP A 987 -21.30 -10.98 16.61
CA ASP A 987 -20.81 -9.60 16.82
C ASP A 987 -19.27 -9.49 16.75
N ARG A 988 -18.57 -10.50 17.25
CA ARG A 988 -17.10 -10.60 17.24
C ARG A 988 -16.68 -12.07 17.17
N ILE A 989 -15.65 -12.35 16.38
CA ILE A 989 -14.91 -13.61 16.47
C ILE A 989 -13.68 -13.35 17.33
N PHE A 990 -13.47 -14.21 18.33
CA PHE A 990 -12.26 -14.26 19.14
C PHE A 990 -11.50 -15.54 18.81
N SER A 991 -10.18 -15.45 18.74
CA SER A 991 -9.33 -16.61 18.53
C SER A 991 -8.08 -16.57 19.40
N ARG A 992 -7.83 -17.68 20.10
CA ARG A 992 -6.58 -18.02 20.77
C ARG A 992 -6.10 -19.32 20.13
N LEU A 993 -5.51 -19.22 18.94
CA LEU A 993 -5.04 -20.37 18.16
C LEU A 993 -3.51 -20.34 18.04
N GLY A 994 -2.85 -21.48 18.23
CA GLY A 994 -1.41 -21.62 18.03
C GLY A 994 -0.50 -20.97 19.09
N ALA A 995 0.81 -21.03 18.84
CA ALA A 995 1.86 -20.68 19.78
C ALA A 995 2.70 -19.50 19.26
N SER A 996 2.36 -18.28 19.67
CA SER A 996 3.04 -17.05 19.27
C SER A 996 3.77 -16.40 20.46
N ASP A 997 5.08 -16.18 20.30
CA ASP A 997 5.95 -15.63 21.33
C ASP A 997 6.50 -14.27 20.90
N ARG A 998 6.37 -13.24 21.74
CA ARG A 998 6.75 -11.86 21.41
C ARG A 998 8.11 -11.50 21.98
N LEU A 999 9.12 -12.27 21.59
CA LEU A 999 10.50 -12.16 22.08
C LEU A 999 11.08 -10.74 21.98
N LEU A 1000 10.76 -10.00 20.91
CA LEU A 1000 11.20 -8.61 20.71
C LEU A 1000 10.61 -7.62 21.75
N ALA A 1001 9.42 -7.90 22.28
CA ALA A 1001 8.76 -7.10 23.32
C ALA A 1001 9.09 -7.59 24.75
N GLY A 1002 9.86 -8.69 24.89
CA GLY A 1002 10.14 -9.33 26.18
C GLY A 1002 8.93 -10.01 26.85
N GLU A 1003 7.79 -10.12 26.17
CA GLU A 1003 6.60 -10.78 26.71
C GLU A 1003 6.76 -12.31 26.64
N SER A 1004 6.55 -13.01 27.76
CA SER A 1004 6.63 -14.48 27.80
C SER A 1004 5.45 -15.15 27.10
N THR A 1005 5.68 -16.38 26.62
CA THR A 1005 4.72 -17.22 25.88
C THR A 1005 3.35 -17.33 26.57
N PHE A 1006 3.39 -17.39 27.91
CA PHE A 1006 2.23 -17.51 28.79
C PHE A 1006 1.60 -16.15 29.14
N LEU A 1007 2.41 -15.08 29.27
CA LEU A 1007 1.88 -13.73 29.49
C LEU A 1007 1.09 -13.22 28.27
N VAL A 1008 1.56 -13.54 27.06
CA VAL A 1008 0.82 -13.28 25.81
C VAL A 1008 -0.51 -14.05 25.82
N GLU A 1009 -0.47 -15.36 26.06
CA GLU A 1009 -1.65 -16.24 26.12
C GLU A 1009 -2.70 -15.79 27.16
N LEU A 1010 -2.27 -15.38 28.36
CA LEU A 1010 -3.16 -14.83 29.38
C LEU A 1010 -3.68 -13.43 29.02
N SER A 1011 -2.90 -12.61 28.33
CA SER A 1011 -3.35 -11.28 27.87
C SER A 1011 -4.42 -11.41 26.77
N GLU A 1012 -4.22 -12.33 25.82
CA GLU A 1012 -5.19 -12.68 24.78
C GLU A 1012 -6.47 -13.24 25.42
N THR A 1013 -6.35 -14.22 26.33
CA THR A 1013 -7.47 -14.75 27.11
C THR A 1013 -8.20 -13.65 27.90
N SER A 1014 -7.47 -12.73 28.53
CA SER A 1014 -8.06 -11.62 29.27
C SER A 1014 -8.78 -10.60 28.38
N ALA A 1015 -8.46 -10.51 27.09
CA ALA A 1015 -9.23 -9.70 26.14
C ALA A 1015 -10.55 -10.41 25.76
N ILE A 1016 -10.53 -11.72 25.52
CA ILE A 1016 -11.74 -12.53 25.30
C ILE A 1016 -12.72 -12.35 26.47
N LEU A 1017 -12.25 -12.55 27.71
CA LEU A 1017 -13.10 -12.51 28.91
C LEU A 1017 -13.66 -11.11 29.26
N ARG A 1018 -13.10 -10.03 28.70
CA ARG A 1018 -13.60 -8.65 28.85
C ARG A 1018 -14.59 -8.24 27.75
N HIS A 1019 -14.35 -8.68 26.51
CA HIS A 1019 -15.04 -8.15 25.33
C HIS A 1019 -16.06 -9.12 24.71
N ALA A 1020 -16.06 -10.40 25.07
CA ALA A 1020 -17.04 -11.35 24.56
C ALA A 1020 -18.45 -11.07 25.09
N THR A 1021 -19.44 -11.14 24.21
CA THR A 1021 -20.87 -11.07 24.54
C THR A 1021 -21.52 -12.41 24.24
N CYS A 1022 -22.78 -12.60 24.63
CA CYS A 1022 -23.54 -13.80 24.25
C CYS A 1022 -23.63 -14.02 22.72
N ASN A 1023 -23.48 -12.96 21.91
CA ASN A 1023 -23.46 -13.05 20.45
C ASN A 1023 -22.08 -13.30 19.85
N SER A 1024 -21.02 -13.41 20.64
CA SER A 1024 -19.67 -13.67 20.11
C SER A 1024 -19.47 -15.15 19.75
N LEU A 1025 -18.46 -15.40 18.91
CA LEU A 1025 -17.89 -16.73 18.65
C LEU A 1025 -16.48 -16.77 19.24
N VAL A 1026 -16.19 -17.73 20.11
CA VAL A 1026 -14.92 -17.87 20.82
C VAL A 1026 -14.24 -19.17 20.44
N LEU A 1027 -13.00 -19.08 19.97
CA LEU A 1027 -12.13 -20.22 19.68
C LEU A 1027 -10.93 -20.19 20.62
N MET A 1028 -10.72 -21.25 21.40
CA MET A 1028 -9.57 -21.40 22.29
C MET A 1028 -8.87 -22.74 22.04
N ASP A 1029 -7.58 -22.71 21.75
CA ASP A 1029 -6.75 -23.90 21.54
C ASP A 1029 -5.68 -24.02 22.64
N GLU A 1030 -5.72 -25.14 23.36
CA GLU A 1030 -4.65 -25.59 24.27
C GLU A 1030 -4.24 -24.57 25.35
N LEU A 1031 -5.22 -23.83 25.90
CA LEU A 1031 -5.00 -22.87 27.00
C LEU A 1031 -4.28 -23.51 28.19
N GLY A 1032 -3.23 -22.85 28.69
CA GLY A 1032 -2.39 -23.31 29.79
C GLY A 1032 -1.11 -23.99 29.33
N ARG A 1033 -0.79 -24.03 28.02
CA ARG A 1033 0.42 -24.67 27.47
C ARG A 1033 1.73 -24.14 28.06
N GLY A 1034 1.73 -22.86 28.48
CA GLY A 1034 2.93 -22.12 28.89
C GLY A 1034 3.24 -22.16 30.39
N THR A 1035 2.56 -23.00 31.18
CA THR A 1035 2.70 -23.05 32.64
C THR A 1035 2.73 -24.50 33.17
N SER A 1036 2.76 -24.70 34.49
CA SER A 1036 2.69 -26.03 35.09
C SER A 1036 1.37 -26.73 34.74
N THR A 1037 1.37 -28.05 34.59
CA THR A 1037 0.14 -28.81 34.28
C THR A 1037 -0.96 -28.59 35.32
N HIS A 1038 -0.61 -28.38 36.59
CA HIS A 1038 -1.59 -28.18 37.65
C HIS A 1038 -2.25 -26.79 37.58
N ASP A 1039 -1.47 -25.75 37.27
CA ASP A 1039 -1.98 -24.39 37.05
C ASP A 1039 -2.75 -24.31 35.73
N GLY A 1040 -2.26 -24.98 34.68
CA GLY A 1040 -2.89 -25.06 33.37
C GLY A 1040 -4.28 -25.71 33.42
N VAL A 1041 -4.42 -26.85 34.10
CA VAL A 1041 -5.72 -27.49 34.34
C VAL A 1041 -6.67 -26.57 35.13
N ALA A 1042 -6.17 -25.94 36.20
CA ALA A 1042 -6.99 -25.06 37.05
C ALA A 1042 -7.47 -23.81 36.30
N LEU A 1043 -6.59 -23.16 35.54
CA LEU A 1043 -6.92 -21.98 34.73
C LEU A 1043 -7.84 -22.34 33.55
N ALA A 1044 -7.56 -23.42 32.82
CA ALA A 1044 -8.41 -23.89 31.73
C ALA A 1044 -9.83 -24.24 32.24
N GLY A 1045 -9.92 -24.93 33.38
CA GLY A 1045 -11.20 -25.24 34.02
C GLY A 1045 -11.95 -23.99 34.50
N ALA A 1046 -11.26 -23.00 35.07
CA ALA A 1046 -11.88 -21.74 35.48
C ALA A 1046 -12.39 -20.92 34.29
N VAL A 1047 -11.60 -20.82 33.21
CA VAL A 1047 -11.96 -20.09 31.99
C VAL A 1047 -13.11 -20.78 31.24
N LEU A 1048 -13.10 -22.12 31.12
CA LEU A 1048 -14.19 -22.89 30.53
C LEU A 1048 -15.51 -22.68 31.29
N ASN A 1049 -15.46 -22.76 32.63
CA ASN A 1049 -16.65 -22.54 33.46
C ASN A 1049 -17.13 -21.08 33.42
N TYR A 1050 -16.23 -20.10 33.27
CA TYR A 1050 -16.62 -18.71 33.04
C TYR A 1050 -17.33 -18.57 31.68
N LEU A 1051 -16.73 -19.02 30.57
CA LEU A 1051 -17.33 -18.91 29.25
C LEU A 1051 -18.68 -19.64 29.13
N ALA A 1052 -18.86 -20.78 29.82
CA ALA A 1052 -20.12 -21.50 29.81
C ALA A 1052 -21.24 -20.84 30.67
N ASN A 1053 -20.90 -20.16 31.77
CA ASN A 1053 -21.88 -19.73 32.79
C ASN A 1053 -21.92 -18.20 33.07
N HIS A 1054 -21.05 -17.39 32.45
CA HIS A 1054 -20.90 -15.98 32.83
C HIS A 1054 -21.91 -15.03 32.16
N TYR A 1055 -22.99 -14.76 32.89
CA TYR A 1055 -23.54 -13.41 33.09
C TYR A 1055 -24.19 -13.38 34.48
N GLY A 1056 -23.45 -12.88 35.48
CA GLY A 1056 -23.65 -13.25 36.89
C GLY A 1056 -24.98 -12.90 37.54
N ASN A 1057 -25.45 -13.81 38.42
CA ASN A 1057 -26.46 -13.65 39.48
C ASN A 1057 -27.86 -13.12 39.11
N LYS A 1058 -28.15 -12.85 37.83
CA LYS A 1058 -29.53 -12.68 37.33
C LYS A 1058 -29.94 -13.94 36.57
N SER A 1059 -30.78 -14.74 37.20
CA SER A 1059 -31.33 -16.03 36.74
C SER A 1059 -31.44 -16.17 35.21
N GLY A 1060 -30.62 -17.05 34.63
CA GLY A 1060 -30.84 -17.61 33.27
C GLY A 1060 -30.09 -16.97 32.09
N SER A 1061 -29.07 -16.13 32.31
CA SER A 1061 -28.29 -15.55 31.20
C SER A 1061 -27.17 -16.50 30.72
N LEU A 1062 -27.04 -16.65 29.40
CA LEU A 1062 -26.17 -17.62 28.72
C LEU A 1062 -24.87 -17.00 28.20
N GLY A 1063 -23.80 -17.79 28.15
CA GLY A 1063 -22.48 -17.41 27.62
C GLY A 1063 -22.36 -17.44 26.08
N PRO A 1064 -21.19 -17.06 25.53
CA PRO A 1064 -20.90 -17.09 24.08
C PRO A 1064 -20.86 -18.51 23.48
N ARG A 1065 -21.05 -18.57 22.16
CA ARG A 1065 -20.72 -19.76 21.33
C ARG A 1065 -19.23 -20.02 21.42
N THR A 1066 -18.82 -21.19 21.92
CA THR A 1066 -17.42 -21.46 22.29
C THR A 1066 -16.97 -22.85 21.82
N LEU A 1067 -15.89 -22.90 21.05
CA LEU A 1067 -15.08 -24.11 20.84
C LEU A 1067 -13.82 -24.01 21.71
N PHE A 1068 -13.67 -24.94 22.66
CA PHE A 1068 -12.55 -24.97 23.60
C PHE A 1068 -11.79 -26.29 23.44
N SER A 1069 -10.62 -26.25 22.81
CA SER A 1069 -9.76 -27.40 22.56
C SER A 1069 -8.78 -27.62 23.73
N THR A 1070 -8.66 -28.87 24.21
CA THR A 1070 -7.75 -29.20 25.32
C THR A 1070 -7.16 -30.62 25.28
N HIS A 1071 -6.03 -30.79 25.97
CA HIS A 1071 -5.42 -32.09 26.31
C HIS A 1071 -5.70 -32.54 27.74
N TYR A 1072 -6.32 -31.69 28.56
CA TYR A 1072 -6.55 -32.00 29.96
C TYR A 1072 -7.70 -32.98 30.12
N HIS A 1073 -7.39 -34.28 30.05
CA HIS A 1073 -8.37 -35.36 30.22
C HIS A 1073 -9.09 -35.26 31.58
N SER A 1074 -8.41 -34.76 32.61
CA SER A 1074 -9.02 -34.44 33.92
C SER A 1074 -10.12 -33.36 33.86
N LEU A 1075 -10.09 -32.46 32.88
CA LEU A 1075 -11.15 -31.47 32.64
C LEU A 1075 -12.35 -32.09 31.92
N VAL A 1076 -12.10 -33.08 31.05
CA VAL A 1076 -13.14 -33.91 30.42
C VAL A 1076 -13.85 -34.76 31.47
N ASP A 1077 -13.09 -35.46 32.31
CA ASP A 1077 -13.60 -36.17 33.49
C ASP A 1077 -14.44 -35.25 34.38
N ASP A 1078 -13.97 -34.03 34.67
CA ASP A 1078 -14.71 -33.07 35.49
C ASP A 1078 -16.06 -32.68 34.86
N VAL A 1079 -16.13 -32.46 33.54
CA VAL A 1079 -17.39 -32.15 32.84
C VAL A 1079 -18.34 -33.37 32.83
N VAL A 1080 -17.82 -34.58 32.58
CA VAL A 1080 -18.61 -35.83 32.63
C VAL A 1080 -19.19 -36.06 34.03
N ASN A 1081 -18.36 -35.96 35.08
CA ASN A 1081 -18.74 -36.31 36.44
C ASN A 1081 -19.59 -35.25 37.16
N LYS A 1082 -19.50 -33.96 36.76
CA LYS A 1082 -20.24 -32.87 37.43
C LYS A 1082 -21.60 -32.55 36.80
N SER A 1083 -21.97 -33.23 35.71
CA SER A 1083 -23.25 -33.05 34.99
C SER A 1083 -23.58 -31.57 34.69
N THR A 1084 -22.56 -30.77 34.34
CA THR A 1084 -22.72 -29.35 34.03
C THR A 1084 -23.48 -29.17 32.72
N SER A 1085 -24.80 -29.00 32.79
CA SER A 1085 -25.76 -29.07 31.66
C SER A 1085 -25.66 -27.95 30.60
N HIS A 1086 -24.51 -27.28 30.51
CA HIS A 1086 -24.23 -26.15 29.61
C HIS A 1086 -22.92 -26.34 28.82
N ILE A 1087 -22.14 -27.40 29.09
CA ILE A 1087 -20.91 -27.76 28.38
C ILE A 1087 -21.14 -29.12 27.68
N GLY A 1088 -20.91 -29.16 26.37
CA GLY A 1088 -20.90 -30.41 25.60
C GLY A 1088 -19.49 -30.94 25.38
N LEU A 1089 -19.41 -32.19 24.93
CA LEU A 1089 -18.16 -32.89 24.63
C LEU A 1089 -18.16 -33.30 23.16
N GLY A 1090 -17.02 -33.13 22.49
CA GLY A 1090 -16.77 -33.68 21.17
C GLY A 1090 -15.30 -33.99 20.96
N HIS A 1091 -15.00 -34.84 19.99
CA HIS A 1091 -13.63 -35.21 19.66
C HIS A 1091 -13.41 -35.44 18.17
N MET A 1092 -12.16 -35.31 17.75
CA MET A 1092 -11.74 -35.73 16.41
C MET A 1092 -11.60 -37.25 16.38
N ALA A 1093 -12.36 -37.90 15.50
CA ALA A 1093 -12.40 -39.35 15.36
C ALA A 1093 -11.05 -39.93 14.89
N CYS A 1094 -10.69 -41.06 15.47
CA CYS A 1094 -9.45 -41.77 15.25
C CYS A 1094 -9.76 -43.26 15.19
N MET A 1095 -9.31 -43.94 14.14
CA MET A 1095 -9.38 -45.39 14.05
C MET A 1095 -8.09 -45.99 14.61
N VAL A 1096 -8.23 -47.12 15.31
CA VAL A 1096 -7.11 -47.92 15.80
C VAL A 1096 -7.22 -49.29 15.16
N GLU A 1097 -6.20 -49.69 14.43
CA GLU A 1097 -6.11 -51.01 13.78
C GLU A 1097 -5.07 -51.86 14.52
N GLU A 1098 -5.43 -53.09 14.88
CA GLU A 1098 -4.49 -54.09 15.39
C GLU A 1098 -3.90 -54.84 14.17
N GLN A 1099 -2.59 -54.77 13.95
CA GLN A 1099 -1.96 -55.50 12.84
C GLN A 1099 -1.98 -57.02 13.10
N SER A 1100 -2.57 -57.80 12.19
CA SER A 1100 -2.69 -59.26 12.31
C SER A 1100 -1.38 -60.03 12.15
N ASP A 1101 -0.42 -59.44 11.43
CA ASP A 1101 0.75 -60.14 10.88
C ASP A 1101 2.08 -59.73 11.56
N ALA A 1102 1.99 -58.97 12.66
CA ALA A 1102 3.13 -58.54 13.49
C ALA A 1102 2.84 -58.79 14.98
N GLU A 1103 3.83 -58.56 15.87
CA GLU A 1103 3.73 -58.96 17.29
C GLU A 1103 2.46 -58.43 18.01
N PRO A 1104 1.78 -59.28 18.81
CA PRO A 1104 0.51 -58.93 19.44
C PRO A 1104 0.66 -57.75 20.41
N GLY A 1105 0.03 -56.62 20.07
CA GLY A 1105 0.15 -55.34 20.77
C GLY A 1105 0.48 -54.13 19.86
N LEU A 1106 0.66 -54.36 18.56
CA LEU A 1106 0.84 -53.30 17.55
C LEU A 1106 -0.49 -52.65 17.14
N GLU A 1107 -0.99 -51.76 18.00
CA GLU A 1107 -1.97 -50.72 17.63
C GLU A 1107 -1.32 -49.71 16.64
N ASN A 1108 -1.88 -49.60 15.43
CA ASN A 1108 -1.66 -48.51 14.48
C ASN A 1108 -2.79 -47.47 14.58
N ILE A 1109 -2.49 -46.21 14.21
CA ILE A 1109 -3.47 -45.11 14.21
C ILE A 1109 -3.70 -44.54 12.82
N THR A 1110 -4.98 -44.40 12.48
CA THR A 1110 -5.45 -43.69 11.28
C THR A 1110 -6.36 -42.54 11.73
N PHE A 1111 -5.95 -41.30 11.45
CA PHE A 1111 -6.75 -40.11 11.75
C PHE A 1111 -7.90 -40.00 10.73
N LEU A 1112 -9.15 -39.92 11.21
CA LEU A 1112 -10.33 -39.85 10.34
C LEU A 1112 -10.77 -38.41 10.03
N TYR A 1113 -10.16 -37.42 10.69
CA TYR A 1113 -10.43 -35.97 10.56
C TYR A 1113 -11.91 -35.54 10.64
N LYS A 1114 -12.81 -36.42 11.14
CA LYS A 1114 -14.23 -36.12 11.37
C LYS A 1114 -14.49 -35.87 12.85
N PHE A 1115 -15.11 -34.75 13.17
CA PHE A 1115 -15.59 -34.38 14.50
C PHE A 1115 -16.85 -35.16 14.83
N ILE A 1116 -16.91 -35.74 16.03
CA ILE A 1116 -18.06 -36.50 16.53
C ILE A 1116 -18.35 -36.16 18.00
N PRO A 1117 -19.61 -36.24 18.47
CA PRO A 1117 -19.96 -35.97 19.85
C PRO A 1117 -19.41 -37.02 20.82
N GLY A 1118 -19.22 -36.62 22.08
CA GLY A 1118 -18.72 -37.45 23.17
C GLY A 1118 -17.22 -37.25 23.46
N ALA A 1119 -16.77 -37.80 24.59
CA ALA A 1119 -15.37 -37.75 25.02
C ALA A 1119 -14.46 -38.64 24.16
N CYS A 1120 -13.21 -38.23 23.98
CA CYS A 1120 -12.18 -39.07 23.34
C CYS A 1120 -11.85 -40.29 24.23
N PRO A 1121 -11.87 -41.54 23.73
CA PRO A 1121 -11.85 -42.74 24.57
C PRO A 1121 -10.48 -43.16 25.11
N LYS A 1122 -9.37 -42.69 24.52
CA LYS A 1122 -7.98 -42.96 24.96
C LYS A 1122 -7.07 -41.78 24.62
N SER A 1123 -5.99 -41.60 25.37
CA SER A 1123 -4.91 -40.65 25.02
C SER A 1123 -3.94 -41.26 24.00
N TYR A 1124 -3.93 -40.76 22.77
CA TYR A 1124 -3.20 -41.36 21.63
C TYR A 1124 -1.69 -41.01 21.53
N GLY A 1125 -1.11 -40.33 22.53
CA GLY A 1125 0.26 -39.81 22.46
C GLY A 1125 1.35 -40.86 22.23
N PHE A 1126 1.22 -42.06 22.81
CA PHE A 1126 2.19 -43.15 22.65
C PHE A 1126 2.16 -43.78 21.25
N ASN A 1127 0.99 -43.84 20.62
CA ASN A 1127 0.85 -44.35 19.26
C ASN A 1127 1.34 -43.31 18.23
N ALA A 1128 1.16 -42.00 18.51
CA ALA A 1128 1.80 -40.94 17.75
C ALA A 1128 3.34 -40.96 17.90
N ALA A 1129 3.87 -41.31 19.07
CA ALA A 1129 5.31 -41.52 19.27
C ALA A 1129 5.84 -42.72 18.47
N ARG A 1130 5.06 -43.81 18.33
CA ARG A 1130 5.38 -44.95 17.44
C ARG A 1130 5.40 -44.54 15.97
N LEU A 1131 4.44 -43.74 15.51
CA LEU A 1131 4.41 -43.15 14.17
C LEU A 1131 5.63 -42.25 13.89
N ALA A 1132 6.16 -41.57 14.91
CA ALA A 1132 7.42 -40.82 14.82
C ALA A 1132 8.70 -41.69 14.98
N HIS A 1133 8.56 -43.02 14.90
CA HIS A 1133 9.64 -44.01 15.02
C HIS A 1133 10.48 -43.91 16.32
N LEU A 1134 9.88 -43.52 17.45
CA LEU A 1134 10.56 -43.61 18.74
C LEU A 1134 10.79 -45.09 19.12
N PRO A 1135 11.95 -45.46 19.72
CA PRO A 1135 12.21 -46.85 20.10
C PRO A 1135 11.21 -47.39 21.11
N ASP A 1136 10.68 -48.60 20.89
CA ASP A 1136 9.63 -49.19 21.75
C ASP A 1136 10.02 -49.30 23.23
N GLN A 1137 11.31 -49.43 23.56
CA GLN A 1137 11.78 -49.39 24.95
C GLN A 1137 11.44 -48.08 25.66
N VAL A 1138 11.38 -46.96 24.94
CA VAL A 1138 10.96 -45.65 25.46
C VAL A 1138 9.44 -45.63 25.61
N ILE A 1139 8.71 -46.12 24.60
CA ILE A 1139 7.24 -46.16 24.57
C ILE A 1139 6.69 -47.03 25.72
N GLN A 1140 7.22 -48.24 25.91
CA GLN A 1140 6.83 -49.16 26.99
C GLN A 1140 7.12 -48.59 28.39
N ARG A 1141 8.26 -47.92 28.57
CA ARG A 1141 8.57 -47.20 29.83
C ARG A 1141 7.59 -46.03 30.06
N GLY A 1142 7.26 -45.30 29.01
CA GLY A 1142 6.26 -44.21 29.04
C GLY A 1142 4.88 -44.70 29.43
N LEU A 1143 4.38 -45.76 28.78
CA LEU A 1143 3.10 -46.42 29.10
C LEU A 1143 3.05 -46.91 30.55
N THR A 1144 4.16 -47.48 31.05
CA THR A 1144 4.27 -47.91 32.45
C THR A 1144 4.13 -46.72 33.41
N LYS A 1145 4.83 -45.61 33.13
CA LYS A 1145 4.77 -44.40 33.95
C LYS A 1145 3.42 -43.66 33.87
N ALA A 1146 2.72 -43.72 32.73
CA ALA A 1146 1.37 -43.19 32.60
C ALA A 1146 0.40 -43.92 33.54
N LYS A 1147 0.38 -45.26 33.50
CA LYS A 1147 -0.46 -46.08 34.40
C LYS A 1147 -0.15 -45.86 35.88
N GLU A 1148 1.12 -45.72 36.24
CA GLU A 1148 1.55 -45.38 37.60
C GLU A 1148 0.99 -44.02 38.06
N PHE A 1149 0.98 -43.01 37.19
CA PHE A 1149 0.44 -41.68 37.45
C PHE A 1149 -1.09 -41.67 37.52
N GLU A 1150 -1.78 -42.38 36.62
CA GLU A 1150 -3.24 -42.57 36.64
C GLU A 1150 -3.70 -43.24 37.93
N ARG A 1151 -3.07 -44.37 38.30
CA ARG A 1151 -3.34 -45.12 39.54
C ARG A 1151 -3.14 -44.25 40.78
N THR A 1152 -2.06 -43.47 40.81
CA THR A 1152 -1.76 -42.54 41.91
C THR A 1152 -2.82 -41.45 42.01
N SER A 1153 -3.18 -40.82 40.88
CA SER A 1153 -4.20 -39.76 40.80
C SER A 1153 -5.59 -40.27 41.20
N ALA A 1154 -5.98 -41.46 40.73
CA ALA A 1154 -7.22 -42.13 41.10
C ALA A 1154 -7.26 -42.47 42.61
N THR A 1155 -6.14 -42.90 43.19
CA THR A 1155 -6.04 -43.18 44.63
C THR A 1155 -6.22 -41.91 45.46
N PHE A 1156 -5.58 -40.79 45.09
CA PHE A 1156 -5.77 -39.50 45.77
C PHE A 1156 -7.18 -38.93 45.58
N ALA A 1157 -7.79 -39.08 44.40
CA ALA A 1157 -9.17 -38.66 44.16
C ALA A 1157 -10.16 -39.46 45.02
N CYS A 1158 -10.00 -40.79 45.12
CA CYS A 1158 -10.78 -41.65 46.01
C CYS A 1158 -10.62 -41.23 47.48
N LEU A 1159 -9.38 -41.03 47.94
CA LEU A 1159 -9.07 -40.61 49.32
C LEU A 1159 -9.71 -39.24 49.63
N ARG A 1160 -9.57 -38.26 48.73
CA ARG A 1160 -10.17 -36.93 48.87
C ARG A 1160 -11.68 -37.01 49.03
N ASN A 1161 -12.35 -37.76 48.16
CA ASN A 1161 -13.81 -37.87 48.16
C ASN A 1161 -14.33 -38.61 49.42
N LEU A 1162 -13.58 -39.61 49.92
CA LEU A 1162 -13.85 -40.25 51.21
C LEU A 1162 -13.70 -39.28 52.39
N LEU A 1163 -12.64 -38.47 52.40
CA LEU A 1163 -12.37 -37.50 53.46
C LEU A 1163 -13.32 -36.28 53.44
N SER A 1164 -13.89 -35.92 52.29
CA SER A 1164 -14.94 -34.89 52.21
C SER A 1164 -16.33 -35.39 52.63
N GLY A 1165 -16.50 -36.68 52.93
CA GLY A 1165 -17.78 -37.26 53.34
C GLY A 1165 -18.84 -37.33 52.23
N THR A 1166 -18.44 -37.18 50.97
CA THR A 1166 -19.33 -37.05 49.80
C THR A 1166 -19.44 -38.34 48.97
N VAL A 1167 -19.07 -39.49 49.51
CA VAL A 1167 -19.03 -40.79 48.81
C VAL A 1167 -20.24 -41.63 49.19
N SER A 1168 -21.05 -42.01 48.19
CA SER A 1168 -22.11 -43.01 48.39
C SER A 1168 -21.53 -44.43 48.46
N LEU A 1169 -22.36 -45.38 48.90
CA LEU A 1169 -21.99 -46.81 48.91
C LEU A 1169 -21.73 -47.35 47.48
N GLU A 1170 -22.30 -46.71 46.46
CA GLU A 1170 -22.16 -47.11 45.06
C GLU A 1170 -20.88 -46.50 44.45
N ASP A 1171 -20.58 -45.24 44.77
CA ASP A 1171 -19.28 -44.63 44.47
C ASP A 1171 -18.14 -45.44 45.08
N ALA A 1172 -18.27 -45.88 46.34
CA ALA A 1172 -17.25 -46.69 47.00
C ALA A 1172 -16.99 -48.03 46.28
N LYS A 1173 -18.03 -48.66 45.71
CA LYS A 1173 -17.90 -49.87 44.89
C LYS A 1173 -17.29 -49.56 43.51
N SER A 1174 -17.68 -48.43 42.90
CA SER A 1174 -17.12 -47.94 41.64
C SER A 1174 -15.62 -47.68 41.78
N TRP A 1175 -15.20 -46.93 42.80
CA TRP A 1175 -13.79 -46.70 43.14
C TRP A 1175 -13.04 -47.99 43.45
N MET A 1176 -13.62 -48.92 44.23
CA MET A 1176 -12.98 -50.22 44.49
C MET A 1176 -12.80 -51.04 43.20
N THR A 1177 -13.69 -50.89 42.21
CA THR A 1177 -13.57 -51.58 40.92
C THR A 1177 -12.53 -50.89 40.04
N LYS A 1178 -12.57 -49.56 39.93
CA LYS A 1178 -11.61 -48.75 39.16
C LYS A 1178 -10.17 -48.86 39.69
N LEU A 1179 -9.99 -48.97 41.01
CA LEU A 1179 -8.69 -49.22 41.65
C LEU A 1179 -8.21 -50.68 41.57
N LYS A 1180 -9.06 -51.63 41.14
CA LYS A 1180 -8.68 -53.02 40.84
C LYS A 1180 -8.33 -53.24 39.35
N SER A 1181 -8.69 -52.32 38.47
CA SER A 1181 -8.31 -52.33 37.05
C SER A 1181 -6.97 -51.62 36.75
N PHE A 1182 -6.28 -51.10 37.78
CA PHE A 1182 -4.96 -50.47 37.72
C PHE A 1182 -3.90 -51.29 38.47
#